data_AF-A0A941TCI9-F1
#
_entry.id   AF-A0A941TCI9-F1
#
_cell.length_a   1.000
_cell.length_b   1.000
_cell.length_c   1.000
_cell.angle_alpha   90.00
_cell.angle_beta   90.00
_cell.angle_gamma   90.00
#
_symmetry.space_group_name_H-M   'P 1'
#
loop_
_entity.id
_entity.type
_entity.pdbx_description
1 polymer ?
#
loop_
_entity_poly.entity_id
_entity_poly.type
_entity_poly.pdbx_seq_one_letter_code
_entity_poly.pdbx_strand_id
1 'polypeptide(L)'
;MAEGEAVNGYPNWSERVLLEWMNRARSDPQADLAACPSGNCKEAACYSSAAAPRHVDFNLQRSARFHGDHMQINNYFDHPSHCTVVSNIAALYPNSCSGAASCSCTQGALSTNSNTWTDPFSRMQLFGASLNGAGEIIAAGYGGPDATFYAWMYEPTSTASCGFNEENGHRFLLLSGGYGAAAGAGYTSTQNFAVMDFAGTASDNYKIPSGSHYPRQAATVDAWANWYDTAAPSSAKINVDGVCSNMTLGRGTSTNGAWHASVGGVGSGCHRYQFAFKDSSGNTVLYPTAGSLGIGDGSATCPDWSTTALPSCDGTPPPPTNPFVALNPARLLDTRGGAQTIDGQFAGTGVLNGGTQLDLAVLGRGGLPTAGVVAVALNVTVTNPNAAGFVTVWPGDAARPLASNLNFTPGTTAPNLVIVKVGANGLVSLFNSAGRTDLIADVVGYFGTTSTLTAMTPARLLDTRAGAGTIDGLFQGGGAMTAASRLDLVVAGRAGMPASGLGAAILNVTVTGPTAPGYLTVWPSTSAQPPTSNLNFVPGLTVPNLVITKVGTDGKIGMFNSAGRTDVIADAQGWFPASSELTALVPARLMDTRSGATTVDGTFAGTGALSSGGSVNLTVLNRGGVPASGVGAVALNVTVAGATATGYVTAWPTGAAQPLASNLNFVPGQTVPNMVIARVGSGGKVSLFNSAGSTQLVVDVVGWFAQ
;
A
#
# COMPACT_ATOMS: atom_id res chain seq x y z
N MET A 1 5.10 20.93 20.78
CA MET A 1 4.58 19.56 21.00
C MET A 1 3.13 19.53 20.49
N ALA A 2 2.42 18.40 20.51
CA ALA A 2 0.99 18.33 20.21
C ALA A 2 0.20 17.84 21.43
N GLU A 3 -1.10 18.10 21.49
CA GLU A 3 -1.97 17.74 22.63
C GLU A 3 -3.22 16.97 22.22
N GLY A 4 -3.80 16.25 23.17
CA GLY A 4 -5.04 15.47 22.96
C GLY A 4 -4.76 14.05 22.48
N GLU A 5 -3.60 13.50 22.82
CA GLU A 5 -3.27 12.10 22.54
C GLU A 5 -4.10 11.16 23.41
N ALA A 6 -4.46 10.00 22.86
CA ALA A 6 -5.25 9.07 23.65
C ALA A 6 -4.39 8.43 24.75
N VAL A 7 -4.63 8.80 26.00
CA VAL A 7 -4.05 8.18 27.19
C VAL A 7 -5.16 7.43 27.92
N ASN A 8 -4.99 6.12 28.12
CA ASN A 8 -5.95 5.27 28.83
C ASN A 8 -7.41 5.39 28.31
N GLY A 9 -7.57 5.58 27.00
CA GLY A 9 -8.89 5.69 26.35
C GLY A 9 -9.50 7.11 26.32
N TYR A 10 -8.72 8.15 26.64
CA TYR A 10 -9.12 9.56 26.60
C TYR A 10 -8.15 10.38 25.77
N PRO A 11 -8.58 11.26 24.85
CA PRO A 11 -9.93 11.33 24.28
C PRO A 11 -10.23 10.10 23.39
N ASN A 12 -11.49 9.66 23.34
CA ASN A 12 -11.95 8.73 22.30
C ASN A 12 -12.19 9.48 20.96
N TRP A 13 -12.55 8.77 19.90
CA TRP A 13 -12.82 9.40 18.59
C TRP A 13 -13.88 10.52 18.66
N SER A 14 -15.02 10.27 19.31
CA SER A 14 -16.12 11.25 19.38
C SER A 14 -15.69 12.52 20.11
N GLU A 15 -14.94 12.38 21.19
CA GLU A 15 -14.42 13.52 21.96
C GLU A 15 -13.38 14.31 21.17
N ARG A 16 -12.52 13.65 20.40
CA ARG A 16 -11.59 14.35 19.49
C ARG A 16 -12.33 15.14 18.42
N VAL A 17 -13.43 14.62 17.89
CA VAL A 17 -14.28 15.38 16.94
C VAL A 17 -14.81 16.65 17.60
N LEU A 18 -15.35 16.57 18.83
CA LEU A 18 -15.85 17.75 19.54
C LEU A 18 -14.75 18.79 19.82
N LEU A 19 -13.58 18.35 20.27
CA LEU A 19 -12.43 19.22 20.54
C LEU A 19 -11.89 19.88 19.26
N GLU A 20 -11.75 19.11 18.18
CA GLU A 20 -11.29 19.63 16.89
C GLU A 20 -12.31 20.60 16.28
N TRP A 21 -13.61 20.31 16.34
CA TRP A 21 -14.63 21.22 15.78
C TRP A 21 -14.66 22.55 16.53
N MET A 22 -14.50 22.51 17.86
CA MET A 22 -14.35 23.72 18.65
C MET A 22 -13.15 24.55 18.20
N ASN A 23 -11.95 23.96 18.13
CA ASN A 23 -10.75 24.71 17.74
C ASN A 23 -10.77 25.15 16.27
N ARG A 24 -11.34 24.36 15.37
CA ARG A 24 -11.60 24.73 13.98
C ARG A 24 -12.50 25.97 13.91
N ALA A 25 -13.64 25.95 14.61
CA ALA A 25 -14.56 27.07 14.61
C ALA A 25 -13.97 28.31 15.28
N ARG A 26 -13.13 28.16 16.32
CA ARG A 26 -12.42 29.30 16.92
C ARG A 26 -11.42 29.95 15.96
N SER A 27 -10.83 29.19 15.04
CA SER A 27 -9.92 29.73 14.03
C SER A 27 -10.62 30.57 12.96
N ASP A 28 -11.91 30.30 12.70
CA ASP A 28 -12.74 31.04 11.74
C ASP A 28 -14.24 30.93 12.09
N PRO A 29 -14.70 31.71 13.08
CA PRO A 29 -16.05 31.54 13.61
C PRO A 29 -17.13 31.86 12.58
N GLN A 30 -16.86 32.82 11.70
CA GLN A 30 -17.82 33.21 10.65
C GLN A 30 -18.02 32.09 9.63
N ALA A 31 -16.97 31.35 9.26
CA ALA A 31 -17.11 30.23 8.34
C ALA A 31 -17.97 29.10 8.91
N ASP A 32 -17.85 28.78 10.20
CA ASP A 32 -18.71 27.78 10.86
C ASP A 32 -20.13 28.31 11.12
N LEU A 33 -20.31 29.61 11.40
CA LEU A 33 -21.62 30.24 11.59
C LEU A 33 -22.38 30.51 10.29
N ALA A 34 -21.73 30.44 9.12
CA ALA A 34 -22.35 30.72 7.82
C ALA A 34 -23.54 29.79 7.49
N ALA A 35 -23.52 28.57 8.01
CA ALA A 35 -24.62 27.60 7.84
C ALA A 35 -25.64 27.63 8.99
N CYS A 36 -25.55 28.59 9.91
CA CYS A 36 -26.51 28.70 11.01
C CYS A 36 -27.94 28.97 10.46
N PRO A 37 -28.96 28.23 10.92
CA PRO A 37 -30.33 28.42 10.47
C PRO A 37 -30.84 29.85 10.68
N SER A 38 -31.63 30.34 9.73
CA SER A 38 -32.26 31.66 9.83
C SER A 38 -33.09 31.80 11.11
N GLY A 39 -32.75 32.79 11.93
CA GLY A 39 -33.39 33.05 13.22
C GLY A 39 -32.60 32.54 14.43
N ASN A 40 -31.61 31.67 14.22
CA ASN A 40 -30.61 31.29 15.21
C ASN A 40 -29.36 32.19 15.06
N CYS A 41 -28.46 32.16 16.05
CA CYS A 41 -27.18 32.89 16.00
C CYS A 41 -27.29 34.40 15.71
N LYS A 42 -28.28 35.12 16.24
CA LYS A 42 -28.46 36.56 15.95
C LYS A 42 -27.25 37.42 16.35
N GLU A 43 -26.47 36.94 17.30
CA GLU A 43 -25.22 37.53 17.78
C GLU A 43 -23.99 37.01 17.02
N ALA A 44 -24.13 36.31 15.89
CA ALA A 44 -23.02 35.79 15.09
C ALA A 44 -21.98 36.88 14.75
N ALA A 45 -22.43 38.13 14.54
CA ALA A 45 -21.56 39.27 14.28
C ALA A 45 -20.57 39.57 15.43
N CYS A 46 -20.85 39.10 16.65
CA CYS A 46 -19.96 39.24 17.80
C CYS A 46 -18.69 38.38 17.71
N TYR A 47 -18.67 37.37 16.83
CA TYR A 47 -17.56 36.43 16.66
C TYR A 47 -16.80 36.72 15.36
N SER A 48 -16.45 38.00 15.11
CA SER A 48 -15.83 38.43 13.85
C SER A 48 -14.33 38.12 13.75
N SER A 49 -13.68 37.78 14.86
CA SER A 49 -12.25 37.53 14.93
C SER A 49 -11.95 36.10 15.41
N ALA A 50 -10.89 35.51 14.87
CA ALA A 50 -10.36 34.26 15.37
C ALA A 50 -9.98 34.37 16.87
N ALA A 51 -10.26 33.32 17.63
CA ALA A 51 -9.80 33.16 19.00
C ALA A 51 -8.63 32.17 19.05
N ALA A 52 -7.80 32.26 20.08
CA ALA A 52 -6.78 31.24 20.33
C ALA A 52 -7.45 29.87 20.56
N PRO A 53 -6.86 28.76 20.08
CA PRO A 53 -7.38 27.43 20.36
C PRO A 53 -7.38 27.16 21.87
N ARG A 54 -8.26 26.26 22.31
CA ARG A 54 -8.21 25.71 23.66
C ARG A 54 -7.37 24.44 23.66
N HIS A 55 -6.53 24.34 24.68
CA HIS A 55 -5.65 23.20 24.91
C HIS A 55 -6.43 22.08 25.63
N VAL A 56 -6.00 20.83 25.50
CA VAL A 56 -6.75 19.68 26.05
C VAL A 56 -6.30 19.38 27.48
N ASP A 57 -7.22 19.45 28.44
CA ASP A 57 -6.95 19.11 29.85
C ASP A 57 -7.59 17.77 30.21
N PHE A 58 -6.76 16.79 30.60
CA PHE A 58 -7.23 15.44 30.93
C PHE A 58 -8.06 15.36 32.21
N ASN A 59 -7.92 16.28 33.17
CA ASN A 59 -8.77 16.31 34.36
C ASN A 59 -10.17 16.80 33.98
N LEU A 60 -10.27 17.84 33.14
CA LEU A 60 -11.55 18.27 32.55
C LEU A 60 -12.17 17.15 31.70
N GLN A 61 -11.35 16.46 30.88
CA GLN A 61 -11.82 15.36 30.04
C GLN A 61 -12.46 14.23 30.87
N ARG A 62 -11.81 13.86 31.99
CA ARG A 62 -12.29 12.81 32.88
C ARG A 62 -13.54 13.24 33.65
N SER A 63 -13.59 14.50 34.11
CA SER A 63 -14.79 15.11 34.71
C SER A 63 -15.98 15.06 33.75
N ALA A 64 -15.77 15.51 32.51
CA ALA A 64 -16.80 15.58 31.49
C ALA A 64 -17.34 14.20 31.12
N ARG A 65 -16.47 13.21 30.89
CA ARG A 65 -16.92 11.83 30.59
C ARG A 65 -17.64 11.20 31.79
N PHE A 66 -17.13 11.40 33.01
CA PHE A 66 -17.82 10.98 34.22
C PHE A 66 -19.23 11.56 34.30
N HIS A 67 -19.41 12.85 34.05
CA HIS A 67 -20.73 13.48 34.13
C HIS A 67 -21.68 12.98 33.05
N GLY A 68 -21.19 12.76 31.83
CA GLY A 68 -21.94 12.11 30.77
C GLY A 68 -22.43 10.71 31.16
N ASP A 69 -21.54 9.87 31.70
CA ASP A 69 -21.90 8.54 32.20
C ASP A 69 -22.85 8.61 33.40
N HIS A 70 -22.63 9.56 34.32
CA HIS A 70 -23.45 9.73 35.52
C HIS A 70 -24.88 10.17 35.17
N MET A 71 -25.05 11.12 34.25
CA MET A 71 -26.36 11.49 33.71
C MET A 71 -27.05 10.33 33.02
N GLN A 72 -26.33 9.61 32.14
CA GLN A 72 -26.87 8.49 31.39
C GLN A 72 -27.32 7.34 32.30
N ILE A 73 -26.45 6.90 33.22
CA ILE A 73 -26.72 5.74 34.08
C ILE A 73 -27.85 6.03 35.07
N ASN A 74 -27.93 7.27 35.56
CA ASN A 74 -28.88 7.64 36.61
C ASN A 74 -30.11 8.39 36.05
N ASN A 75 -30.24 8.47 34.73
CA ASN A 75 -31.41 8.94 34.00
C ASN A 75 -31.86 10.36 34.39
N TYR A 76 -30.95 11.33 34.27
CA TYR A 76 -31.26 12.75 34.39
C TYR A 76 -30.42 13.57 33.40
N PHE A 77 -30.76 14.84 33.22
CA PHE A 77 -30.02 15.77 32.38
C PHE A 77 -30.00 17.14 33.05
N ASP A 78 -28.90 17.44 33.73
CA ASP A 78 -28.69 18.70 34.45
C ASP A 78 -27.17 18.95 34.60
N HIS A 79 -26.80 20.21 34.84
CA HIS A 79 -25.42 20.61 35.08
C HIS A 79 -24.86 20.03 36.39
N PRO A 80 -25.54 20.18 37.55
CA PRO A 80 -25.07 19.58 38.79
C PRO A 80 -25.23 18.05 38.76
N SER A 81 -24.29 17.34 39.38
CA SER A 81 -24.50 15.93 39.70
C SER A 81 -25.50 15.83 40.86
N HIS A 82 -26.58 15.06 40.69
CA HIS A 82 -27.71 14.94 41.62
C HIS A 82 -27.38 14.23 42.96
N CYS A 83 -26.18 14.40 43.49
CA CYS A 83 -25.74 13.94 44.80
C CYS A 83 -24.44 14.64 45.22
N THR A 84 -24.04 14.44 46.47
CA THR A 84 -22.67 14.74 46.90
C THR A 84 -21.75 13.67 46.34
N VAL A 85 -20.92 14.03 45.36
CA VAL A 85 -19.96 13.12 44.73
C VAL A 85 -18.83 12.83 45.72
N VAL A 86 -18.40 11.57 45.76
CA VAL A 86 -17.33 11.13 46.67
C VAL A 86 -16.01 11.86 46.35
N SER A 87 -15.29 12.27 47.40
CA SER A 87 -14.09 13.11 47.25
C SER A 87 -12.93 12.44 46.51
N ASN A 88 -12.92 11.10 46.44
CA ASN A 88 -11.91 10.31 45.73
C ASN A 88 -12.38 9.81 44.36
N ILE A 89 -13.43 10.41 43.76
CA ILE A 89 -14.00 9.97 42.49
C ILE A 89 -12.97 9.87 41.36
N ALA A 90 -11.98 10.77 41.34
CA ALA A 90 -10.89 10.75 40.38
C ALA A 90 -9.97 9.52 40.48
N ALA A 91 -9.98 8.78 41.59
CA ALA A 91 -9.28 7.50 41.69
C ALA A 91 -10.18 6.32 41.28
N LEU A 92 -11.50 6.48 41.40
CA LEU A 92 -12.47 5.41 41.16
C LEU A 92 -12.88 5.31 39.69
N TYR A 93 -13.12 6.45 39.04
CA TYR A 93 -13.63 6.49 37.67
C TYR A 93 -12.52 6.37 36.62
N PRO A 94 -12.69 5.55 35.55
CA PRO A 94 -13.87 4.73 35.23
C PRO A 94 -13.82 3.28 35.76
N ASN A 95 -12.74 2.91 36.47
CA ASN A 95 -12.41 1.52 36.74
C ASN A 95 -13.31 0.86 37.79
N SER A 96 -13.27 1.36 39.03
CA SER A 96 -14.07 0.83 40.15
C SER A 96 -15.40 1.56 40.31
N CYS A 97 -15.62 2.63 39.55
CA CYS A 97 -16.91 3.31 39.47
C CYS A 97 -17.19 3.77 38.04
N SER A 98 -18.32 3.37 37.47
CA SER A 98 -18.74 3.73 36.10
C SER A 98 -19.48 5.06 36.02
N GLY A 99 -19.70 5.76 37.14
CA GLY A 99 -20.62 6.90 37.22
C GLY A 99 -21.99 6.54 37.83
N ALA A 100 -22.24 5.28 38.19
CA ALA A 100 -23.46 4.91 38.93
C ALA A 100 -23.51 5.58 40.32
N ALA A 101 -24.68 6.08 40.74
CA ALA A 101 -24.84 6.71 42.04
C ALA A 101 -24.42 5.81 43.23
N SER A 102 -24.56 4.49 43.07
CA SER A 102 -24.13 3.49 44.05
C SER A 102 -22.64 3.51 44.37
N CYS A 103 -21.79 4.03 43.48
CA CYS A 103 -20.36 4.15 43.68
C CYS A 103 -19.85 5.60 43.68
N SER A 104 -20.55 6.52 43.01
CA SER A 104 -20.11 7.91 42.87
C SER A 104 -20.66 8.86 43.94
N CYS A 105 -21.75 8.50 44.61
CA CYS A 105 -22.40 9.34 45.62
C CYS A 105 -22.07 8.90 47.04
N THR A 106 -21.84 9.83 47.95
CA THR A 106 -21.51 9.54 49.37
C THR A 106 -22.58 8.70 50.08
N GLN A 107 -23.85 8.83 49.68
CA GLN A 107 -24.97 8.04 50.22
C GLN A 107 -25.31 6.80 49.39
N GLY A 108 -24.58 6.52 48.30
CA GLY A 108 -24.88 5.42 47.38
C GLY A 108 -26.16 5.60 46.57
N ALA A 109 -26.75 6.79 46.55
CA ALA A 109 -27.99 7.11 45.85
C ALA A 109 -28.02 8.58 45.42
N LEU A 110 -28.90 8.90 44.46
CA LEU A 110 -29.22 10.28 44.11
C LEU A 110 -29.95 10.96 45.28
N SER A 111 -29.72 12.25 45.43
CA SER A 111 -30.43 13.12 46.36
C SER A 111 -31.52 13.88 45.63
N THR A 112 -32.70 13.99 46.25
CA THR A 112 -33.77 14.88 45.79
C THR A 112 -33.63 16.30 46.32
N ASN A 113 -32.69 16.54 47.24
CA ASN A 113 -32.40 17.86 47.80
C ASN A 113 -31.28 18.53 47.00
N SER A 114 -31.63 19.50 46.16
CA SER A 114 -30.69 20.21 45.30
C SER A 114 -29.56 20.92 46.05
N ASN A 115 -29.73 21.26 47.33
CA ASN A 115 -28.68 21.85 48.17
C ASN A 115 -27.52 20.88 48.47
N THR A 116 -27.66 19.60 48.12
CA THR A 116 -26.64 18.55 48.35
C THR A 116 -26.02 18.05 47.05
N TRP A 117 -26.42 18.62 45.92
CA TRP A 117 -25.88 18.30 44.61
C TRP A 117 -24.48 18.90 44.44
N THR A 118 -23.65 18.22 43.66
CA THR A 118 -22.30 18.69 43.35
C THR A 118 -22.37 19.52 42.08
N ASP A 119 -22.12 20.83 42.18
CA ASP A 119 -22.09 21.71 41.01
C ASP A 119 -20.94 21.32 40.05
N PRO A 120 -21.02 21.71 38.76
CA PRO A 120 -20.01 21.33 37.76
C PRO A 120 -18.59 21.68 38.16
N PHE A 121 -18.40 22.84 38.79
CA PHE A 121 -17.08 23.37 39.10
C PHE A 121 -16.46 22.62 40.28
N SER A 122 -17.24 22.34 41.31
CA SER A 122 -16.83 21.43 42.39
C SER A 122 -16.47 20.04 41.85
N ARG A 123 -17.25 19.51 40.90
CA ARG A 123 -16.95 18.22 40.26
C ARG A 123 -15.64 18.25 39.48
N MET A 124 -15.39 19.28 38.67
CA MET A 124 -14.12 19.48 37.96
C MET A 124 -12.92 19.51 38.94
N GLN A 125 -13.07 20.15 40.12
CA GLN A 125 -12.04 20.16 41.17
C GLN A 125 -11.80 18.79 41.80
N LEU A 126 -12.83 17.95 41.95
CA LEU A 126 -12.67 16.58 42.42
C LEU A 126 -11.81 15.74 41.46
N PHE A 127 -11.81 16.07 40.17
CA PHE A 127 -10.89 15.51 39.16
C PHE A 127 -9.52 16.19 39.08
N GLY A 128 -9.30 17.25 39.87
CA GLY A 128 -8.02 17.96 39.95
C GLY A 128 -7.86 19.10 38.93
N ALA A 129 -8.94 19.57 38.31
CA ALA A 129 -8.87 20.69 37.37
C ALA A 129 -8.75 22.06 38.07
N SER A 130 -8.09 23.02 37.41
CA SER A 130 -7.94 24.40 37.87
C SER A 130 -9.03 25.31 37.30
N LEU A 131 -9.82 25.95 38.15
CA LEU A 131 -11.08 26.64 37.78
C LEU A 131 -10.93 28.08 37.25
N ASN A 132 -9.91 28.41 36.48
CA ASN A 132 -9.82 29.74 35.89
C ASN A 132 -10.80 29.88 34.69
N GLY A 133 -11.81 30.74 34.82
CA GLY A 133 -12.81 30.99 33.77
C GLY A 133 -13.64 29.74 33.42
N ALA A 134 -14.20 29.08 34.43
CA ALA A 134 -14.86 27.80 34.26
C ALA A 134 -16.25 27.88 33.59
N GLY A 135 -16.61 26.84 32.84
CA GLY A 135 -17.92 26.70 32.20
C GLY A 135 -18.18 25.24 31.81
N GLU A 136 -19.44 24.91 31.55
CA GLU A 136 -19.85 23.58 31.09
C GLU A 136 -20.91 23.71 30.01
N ILE A 137 -20.83 22.87 28.98
CA ILE A 137 -21.90 22.62 28.02
C ILE A 137 -22.29 21.15 28.04
N ILE A 138 -23.60 20.87 27.96
CA ILE A 138 -24.14 19.51 27.93
C ILE A 138 -25.13 19.32 26.79
N ALA A 139 -25.22 18.11 26.25
CA ALA A 139 -26.20 17.72 25.25
C ALA A 139 -26.50 16.21 25.35
N ALA A 140 -27.68 15.81 24.90
CA ALA A 140 -28.09 14.40 24.86
C ALA A 140 -28.94 14.11 23.62
N GLY A 141 -28.80 12.90 23.07
CA GLY A 141 -29.71 12.38 22.03
C GLY A 141 -29.42 12.78 20.59
N TYR A 142 -28.35 13.51 20.30
CA TYR A 142 -27.95 13.85 18.92
C TYR A 142 -27.27 12.68 18.20
N GLY A 143 -27.36 12.62 16.86
CA GLY A 143 -26.93 11.49 16.03
C GLY A 143 -25.41 11.29 15.86
N GLY A 144 -24.59 11.75 16.80
CA GLY A 144 -23.13 11.68 16.76
C GLY A 144 -22.47 13.01 17.14
N PRO A 145 -21.14 13.01 17.32
CA PRO A 145 -20.39 14.18 17.80
C PRO A 145 -20.52 15.40 16.89
N ASP A 146 -20.59 15.22 15.56
CA ASP A 146 -20.79 16.31 14.61
C ASP A 146 -22.14 17.01 14.81
N ALA A 147 -23.24 16.23 14.88
CA ALA A 147 -24.57 16.74 15.14
C ALA A 147 -24.66 17.42 16.51
N THR A 148 -24.01 16.86 17.54
CA THR A 148 -23.95 17.46 18.87
C THR A 148 -23.23 18.81 18.86
N PHE A 149 -22.06 18.90 18.20
CA PHE A 149 -21.32 20.14 18.12
C PHE A 149 -22.15 21.25 17.46
N TYR A 150 -22.80 20.95 16.34
CA TYR A 150 -23.61 21.95 15.64
C TYR A 150 -24.91 22.30 16.37
N ALA A 151 -25.44 21.41 17.23
CA ALA A 151 -26.54 21.76 18.12
C ALA A 151 -26.14 22.83 19.15
N TRP A 152 -24.94 22.72 19.73
CA TRP A 152 -24.37 23.76 20.60
C TRP A 152 -24.05 25.04 19.82
N MET A 153 -23.40 24.91 18.67
CA MET A 153 -22.98 26.06 17.85
C MET A 153 -24.18 26.85 17.33
N TYR A 154 -25.26 26.18 16.91
CA TYR A 154 -26.42 26.81 16.28
C TYR A 154 -27.60 26.99 17.22
N GLU A 155 -27.34 27.07 18.52
CA GLU A 155 -28.41 27.29 19.49
C GLU A 155 -29.23 28.57 19.17
N PRO A 156 -30.57 28.52 19.31
CA PRO A 156 -31.41 29.68 19.06
C PRO A 156 -31.16 30.79 20.08
N THR A 157 -31.18 32.06 19.63
CA THR A 157 -31.21 33.20 20.55
C THR A 157 -32.13 34.30 20.02
N SER A 158 -32.77 35.01 20.94
CA SER A 158 -33.64 36.14 20.66
C SER A 158 -32.86 37.44 20.48
N THR A 159 -31.62 37.53 20.98
CA THR A 159 -30.82 38.75 21.08
C THR A 159 -29.61 38.77 20.13
N ALA A 160 -29.27 39.94 19.62
CA ALA A 160 -28.03 40.18 18.86
C ALA A 160 -26.89 40.73 19.74
N SER A 161 -27.14 40.90 21.04
CA SER A 161 -26.17 41.47 21.98
C SER A 161 -24.99 40.54 22.19
N CYS A 162 -23.78 41.11 22.16
CA CYS A 162 -22.56 40.39 22.50
C CYS A 162 -22.49 40.13 24.01
N GLY A 163 -22.13 38.91 24.38
CA GLY A 163 -22.00 38.50 25.78
C GLY A 163 -22.78 37.23 26.07
N PHE A 164 -22.54 36.69 27.26
CA PHE A 164 -23.24 35.51 27.75
C PHE A 164 -24.68 35.84 28.12
N ASN A 165 -25.60 34.96 27.76
CA ASN A 165 -26.93 34.82 28.30
C ASN A 165 -27.37 33.35 28.22
N GLU A 166 -28.49 33.01 28.86
CA GLU A 166 -28.98 31.63 28.94
C GLU A 166 -29.39 31.03 27.58
N GLU A 167 -29.69 31.86 26.58
CA GLU A 167 -30.06 31.40 25.23
C GLU A 167 -28.85 31.15 24.33
N ASN A 168 -27.68 31.73 24.64
CA ASN A 168 -26.47 31.62 23.83
C ASN A 168 -25.25 31.04 24.57
N GLY A 169 -25.49 30.38 25.70
CA GLY A 169 -24.43 29.93 26.58
C GLY A 169 -23.47 28.93 25.91
N HIS A 170 -23.98 28.03 25.07
CA HIS A 170 -23.16 26.98 24.47
C HIS A 170 -22.18 27.56 23.43
N ARG A 171 -22.69 28.32 22.45
CA ARG A 171 -21.91 29.03 21.43
C ARG A 171 -20.96 30.04 22.07
N PHE A 172 -21.40 30.75 23.11
CA PHE A 172 -20.55 31.68 23.83
C PHE A 172 -19.34 30.97 24.46
N LEU A 173 -19.53 29.83 25.12
CA LEU A 173 -18.44 29.06 25.70
C LEU A 173 -17.51 28.46 24.63
N LEU A 174 -18.05 28.01 23.50
CA LEU A 174 -17.23 27.52 22.38
C LEU A 174 -16.33 28.60 21.77
N LEU A 175 -16.87 29.79 21.51
CA LEU A 175 -16.21 30.80 20.67
C LEU A 175 -15.54 31.95 21.45
N SER A 176 -15.97 32.26 22.68
CA SER A 176 -15.42 33.40 23.41
C SER A 176 -13.94 33.20 23.78
N GLY A 177 -13.17 34.29 23.75
CA GLY A 177 -11.75 34.30 24.14
C GLY A 177 -11.49 34.50 25.63
N GLY A 178 -12.52 34.86 26.42
CA GLY A 178 -12.39 35.32 27.81
C GLY A 178 -12.61 34.25 28.90
N TYR A 179 -12.93 33.01 28.52
CA TYR A 179 -13.26 31.93 29.45
C TYR A 179 -12.37 30.74 29.16
N GLY A 180 -11.76 30.13 30.18
CA GLY A 180 -10.98 28.88 30.18
C GLY A 180 -10.05 28.67 28.99
N ALA A 181 -8.73 28.72 29.16
CA ALA A 181 -7.87 28.41 28.02
C ALA A 181 -7.81 26.91 27.68
N ALA A 182 -8.37 26.04 28.53
CA ALA A 182 -8.44 24.60 28.36
C ALA A 182 -9.87 24.12 28.10
N ALA A 183 -9.98 22.92 27.55
CA ALA A 183 -11.24 22.18 27.45
C ALA A 183 -11.02 20.68 27.66
N GLY A 184 -12.07 19.99 28.09
CA GLY A 184 -12.16 18.53 28.10
C GLY A 184 -13.55 18.09 27.66
N ALA A 185 -13.63 17.13 26.75
CA ALA A 185 -14.87 16.59 26.21
C ALA A 185 -15.19 15.21 26.80
N GLY A 186 -16.43 14.95 27.16
CA GLY A 186 -16.96 13.63 27.47
C GLY A 186 -17.97 13.24 26.41
N TYR A 187 -17.92 12.01 25.92
CA TYR A 187 -18.96 11.49 25.02
C TYR A 187 -19.30 10.04 25.33
N THR A 188 -20.58 9.75 25.52
CA THR A 188 -21.09 8.40 25.77
C THR A 188 -21.75 7.81 24.51
N SER A 189 -21.41 6.58 24.14
CA SER A 189 -21.84 6.00 22.86
C SER A 189 -23.26 5.42 22.85
N THR A 190 -23.86 5.17 24.02
CA THR A 190 -25.15 4.44 24.11
C THR A 190 -26.36 5.37 24.04
N GLN A 191 -26.27 6.57 24.64
CA GLN A 191 -27.35 7.58 24.62
C GLN A 191 -26.88 8.95 24.12
N ASN A 192 -25.65 9.03 23.58
CA ASN A 192 -25.09 10.26 23.00
C ASN A 192 -25.11 11.45 23.96
N PHE A 193 -24.78 11.21 25.24
CA PHE A 193 -24.52 12.31 26.16
C PHE A 193 -23.16 12.89 25.84
N ALA A 194 -23.12 14.20 25.62
CA ALA A 194 -21.90 14.94 25.42
C ALA A 194 -21.79 16.01 26.50
N VAL A 195 -20.59 16.16 27.04
CA VAL A 195 -20.24 17.19 28.01
C VAL A 195 -18.96 17.84 27.52
N MET A 196 -18.84 19.16 27.62
CA MET A 196 -17.54 19.81 27.49
C MET A 196 -17.34 20.78 28.64
N ASP A 197 -16.32 20.49 29.43
CA ASP A 197 -15.89 21.28 30.58
C ASP A 197 -14.78 22.23 30.12
N PHE A 198 -14.89 23.50 30.49
CA PHE A 198 -13.91 24.55 30.19
C PHE A 198 -13.33 25.08 31.49
N ALA A 199 -12.01 25.27 31.55
CA ALA A 199 -11.35 25.94 32.67
C ALA A 199 -9.88 26.26 32.31
N GLY A 200 -9.05 26.56 33.31
CA GLY A 200 -7.60 26.64 33.16
C GLY A 200 -7.04 27.90 32.48
N THR A 201 -5.71 28.02 32.55
CA THR A 201 -4.90 29.10 31.97
C THR A 201 -4.19 28.62 30.71
N ALA A 202 -3.83 29.53 29.80
CA ALA A 202 -3.18 29.15 28.55
C ALA A 202 -1.87 28.38 28.80
N SER A 203 -1.60 27.39 27.94
CA SER A 203 -0.33 26.66 27.93
C SER A 203 0.42 26.99 26.64
N ASP A 204 1.70 27.38 26.77
CA ASP A 204 2.48 27.98 25.67
C ASP A 204 3.16 26.97 24.74
N ASN A 205 2.88 25.67 24.85
CA ASN A 205 3.81 24.64 24.34
C ASN A 205 3.34 23.79 23.14
N TYR A 206 2.22 24.12 22.50
CA TYR A 206 1.61 23.25 21.49
C TYR A 206 1.34 23.94 20.17
N LYS A 207 1.84 23.32 19.10
CA LYS A 207 1.68 23.82 17.73
C LYS A 207 0.51 23.17 17.00
N ILE A 208 0.16 21.94 17.40
CA ILE A 208 -1.07 21.24 16.98
C ILE A 208 -1.92 21.02 18.25
N PRO A 209 -2.90 21.90 18.55
CA PRO A 209 -3.72 21.81 19.75
C PRO A 209 -4.82 20.74 19.67
N SER A 210 -5.20 20.32 18.46
CA SER A 210 -6.21 19.29 18.23
C SER A 210 -6.11 18.73 16.81
N GLY A 211 -6.69 17.54 16.61
CA GLY A 211 -6.92 16.96 15.30
C GLY A 211 -7.88 15.76 15.36
N SER A 212 -8.64 15.54 14.29
CA SER A 212 -9.55 14.40 14.19
C SER A 212 -9.92 14.10 12.73
N HIS A 213 -10.81 13.12 12.53
CA HIS A 213 -11.44 12.85 11.25
C HIS A 213 -12.93 12.59 11.42
N TYR A 214 -13.71 12.86 10.37
CA TYR A 214 -15.13 12.54 10.29
C TYR A 214 -15.52 12.12 8.86
N PRO A 215 -16.48 11.20 8.66
CA PRO A 215 -17.15 10.37 9.66
C PRO A 215 -16.19 9.32 10.25
N ARG A 216 -16.63 8.59 11.29
CA ARG A 216 -15.81 7.57 11.98
C ARG A 216 -15.23 6.52 11.04
N GLN A 217 -16.00 6.14 10.01
CA GLN A 217 -15.60 5.18 9.00
C GLN A 217 -16.42 5.42 7.72
N ALA A 218 -15.74 5.57 6.60
CA ALA A 218 -16.34 5.71 5.27
C ALA A 218 -15.28 5.44 4.18
N ALA A 219 -15.72 5.32 2.94
CA ALA A 219 -14.81 5.24 1.78
C ALA A 219 -13.87 6.45 1.66
N THR A 220 -14.30 7.60 2.16
CA THR A 220 -13.52 8.82 2.27
C THR A 220 -13.83 9.47 3.61
N VAL A 221 -12.80 9.92 4.32
CA VAL A 221 -12.94 10.69 5.56
C VAL A 221 -12.30 12.05 5.40
N ASP A 222 -12.86 13.05 6.05
CA ASP A 222 -12.27 14.39 6.13
C ASP A 222 -11.48 14.51 7.42
N ALA A 223 -10.17 14.67 7.28
CA ALA A 223 -9.26 14.85 8.39
C ALA A 223 -8.92 16.33 8.58
N TRP A 224 -8.96 16.77 9.83
CA TRP A 224 -8.69 18.14 10.25
C TRP A 224 -7.68 18.18 11.38
N ALA A 225 -6.78 19.16 11.34
CA ALA A 225 -5.91 19.49 12.45
C ALA A 225 -5.68 21.00 12.54
N ASN A 226 -5.81 21.55 13.74
CA ASN A 226 -5.48 22.95 14.00
C ASN A 226 -3.96 23.17 14.05
N TRP A 227 -3.50 24.32 13.56
CA TRP A 227 -2.15 24.83 13.72
C TRP A 227 -2.19 26.18 14.42
N TYR A 228 -1.38 26.32 15.47
CA TYR A 228 -1.23 27.56 16.23
C TYR A 228 0.23 27.80 16.59
N ASP A 229 0.88 28.71 15.87
CA ASP A 229 2.27 29.09 16.10
C ASP A 229 2.50 30.51 15.58
N THR A 230 3.60 31.13 16.02
CA THR A 230 4.06 32.44 15.56
C THR A 230 4.35 32.49 14.05
N ALA A 231 4.55 31.34 13.41
CA ALA A 231 4.80 31.19 11.99
C ALA A 231 3.94 30.10 11.36
N ALA A 232 3.69 30.23 10.05
CA ALA A 232 3.03 29.21 9.26
C ALA A 232 3.86 27.91 9.26
N PRO A 233 3.22 26.73 9.20
CA PRO A 233 3.95 25.49 9.00
C PRO A 233 4.57 25.50 7.60
N SER A 234 5.83 25.08 7.50
CA SER A 234 6.52 24.92 6.21
C SER A 234 5.99 23.70 5.42
N SER A 235 5.35 22.75 6.11
CA SER A 235 4.54 21.70 5.50
C SER A 235 3.46 21.21 6.46
N ALA A 236 2.31 20.81 5.94
CA ALA A 236 1.22 20.17 6.69
C ALA A 236 0.77 18.90 5.95
N LYS A 237 0.80 17.75 6.61
CA LYS A 237 0.47 16.45 6.01
C LYS A 237 -0.30 15.57 6.99
N ILE A 238 -1.07 14.63 6.43
CA ILE A 238 -1.61 13.47 7.14
C ILE A 238 -1.02 12.19 6.55
N ASN A 239 -0.51 11.30 7.40
CA ASN A 239 -0.17 9.93 7.06
C ASN A 239 -1.36 9.03 7.36
N VAL A 240 -1.88 8.28 6.37
CA VAL A 240 -2.84 7.18 6.60
C VAL A 240 -2.24 5.89 6.05
N ASP A 241 -2.05 4.89 6.90
CA ASP A 241 -1.45 3.59 6.57
C ASP A 241 -0.10 3.65 5.83
N GLY A 242 0.71 4.67 6.13
CA GLY A 242 2.00 4.90 5.46
C GLY A 242 1.92 5.85 4.26
N VAL A 243 0.73 6.25 3.81
CA VAL A 243 0.52 7.16 2.69
C VAL A 243 0.37 8.60 3.19
N CYS A 244 1.34 9.46 2.86
CA CYS A 244 1.31 10.88 3.23
C CYS A 244 0.54 11.71 2.18
N SER A 245 -0.50 12.41 2.62
CA SER A 245 -1.25 13.38 1.82
C SER A 245 -1.00 14.79 2.34
N ASN A 246 -0.85 15.76 1.42
CA ASN A 246 -0.75 17.16 1.80
C ASN A 246 -2.09 17.65 2.36
N MET A 247 -2.02 18.48 3.38
CA MET A 247 -3.18 19.20 3.92
C MET A 247 -3.15 20.65 3.42
N THR A 248 -4.32 21.26 3.32
CA THR A 248 -4.49 22.65 2.93
C THR A 248 -5.17 23.44 4.04
N LEU A 249 -4.81 24.71 4.20
CA LEU A 249 -5.51 25.61 5.12
C LEU A 249 -6.97 25.75 4.70
N GLY A 250 -7.91 25.23 5.51
CA GLY A 250 -9.34 25.23 5.23
C GLY A 250 -10.14 26.26 6.02
N ARG A 251 -9.61 26.73 7.16
CA ARG A 251 -10.20 27.74 8.04
C ARG A 251 -9.11 28.61 8.66
N GLY A 252 -9.41 29.90 8.84
CA GLY A 252 -8.57 30.81 9.62
C GLY A 252 -7.33 31.29 8.86
N THR A 253 -6.24 31.51 9.60
CA THR A 253 -4.97 32.03 9.07
C THR A 253 -3.87 30.98 9.14
N SER A 254 -2.76 31.20 8.43
CA SER A 254 -1.65 30.24 8.43
C SER A 254 -0.97 30.06 9.80
N THR A 255 -1.12 31.02 10.72
CA THR A 255 -0.57 30.99 12.09
C THR A 255 -1.60 30.63 13.16
N ASN A 256 -2.89 30.70 12.83
CA ASN A 256 -4.01 30.25 13.66
C ASN A 256 -5.12 29.76 12.73
N GLY A 257 -5.08 28.48 12.38
CA GLY A 257 -5.94 27.94 11.33
C GLY A 257 -6.11 26.43 11.39
N ALA A 258 -7.19 25.93 10.80
CA ALA A 258 -7.44 24.51 10.67
C ALA A 258 -7.09 24.03 9.26
N TRP A 259 -6.24 23.02 9.21
CA TRP A 259 -5.77 22.39 7.99
C TRP A 259 -6.60 21.14 7.72
N HIS A 260 -6.88 20.88 6.46
CA HIS A 260 -7.81 19.84 6.00
C HIS A 260 -7.19 18.96 4.91
N ALA A 261 -7.56 17.68 4.92
CA ALA A 261 -7.43 16.79 3.78
C ALA A 261 -8.61 15.81 3.70
N SER A 262 -9.14 15.60 2.50
CA SER A 262 -10.06 14.48 2.22
C SER A 262 -9.23 13.25 1.85
N VAL A 263 -9.33 12.20 2.68
CA VAL A 263 -8.57 10.95 2.50
C VAL A 263 -9.48 9.86 1.96
N GLY A 264 -9.30 9.51 0.68
CA GLY A 264 -10.03 8.44 0.01
C GLY A 264 -9.36 7.07 0.13
N GLY A 265 -10.09 6.01 -0.23
CA GLY A 265 -9.56 4.65 -0.25
C GLY A 265 -9.42 3.98 1.12
N VAL A 266 -10.00 4.59 2.16
CA VAL A 266 -10.02 4.05 3.52
C VAL A 266 -11.02 2.90 3.60
N GLY A 267 -12.31 3.18 3.39
CA GLY A 267 -13.34 2.14 3.34
C GLY A 267 -13.66 1.56 4.71
N SER A 268 -14.06 0.29 4.73
CA SER A 268 -14.29 -0.48 5.95
C SER A 268 -13.02 -1.22 6.36
N GLY A 269 -12.68 -1.20 7.63
CA GLY A 269 -11.47 -1.82 8.15
C GLY A 269 -10.85 -1.00 9.27
N CYS A 270 -9.68 -1.43 9.72
CA CYS A 270 -8.88 -0.68 10.67
C CYS A 270 -7.72 -0.01 9.96
N HIS A 271 -7.69 1.32 10.02
CA HIS A 271 -6.64 2.14 9.44
C HIS A 271 -5.98 2.98 10.52
N ARG A 272 -4.72 3.30 10.31
CA ARG A 272 -3.91 4.09 11.23
C ARG A 272 -3.54 5.41 10.60
N TYR A 273 -3.62 6.49 11.37
CA TYR A 273 -3.19 7.80 10.89
C TYR A 273 -2.44 8.63 11.91
N GLN A 274 -1.67 9.59 11.41
CA GLN A 274 -0.92 10.58 12.16
C GLN A 274 -0.80 11.87 11.33
N PHE A 275 -0.96 13.03 11.96
CA PHE A 275 -0.66 14.31 11.35
C PHE A 275 0.81 14.67 11.55
N ALA A 276 1.43 15.23 10.52
CA ALA A 276 2.84 15.63 10.51
C ALA A 276 2.99 17.01 9.89
N PHE A 277 3.33 17.98 10.71
CA PHE A 277 3.59 19.36 10.32
C PHE A 277 5.08 19.66 10.48
N LYS A 278 5.60 20.63 9.72
CA LYS A 278 6.93 21.18 9.96
C LYS A 278 6.81 22.62 10.38
N ASP A 279 7.43 22.99 11.49
CA ASP A 279 7.49 24.39 11.90
C ASP A 279 8.43 25.21 11.01
N SER A 280 8.51 26.52 11.27
CA SER A 280 9.38 27.44 10.54
C SER A 280 10.87 27.14 10.69
N SER A 281 11.27 26.38 11.71
CA SER A 281 12.64 25.93 11.94
C SER A 281 12.94 24.59 11.27
N GLY A 282 11.96 24.00 10.57
CA GLY A 282 12.07 22.71 9.91
C GLY A 282 11.88 21.51 10.83
N ASN A 283 11.49 21.72 12.10
CA ASN A 283 11.24 20.62 13.04
C ASN A 283 9.87 20.01 12.78
N THR A 284 9.80 18.69 12.84
CA THR A 284 8.54 17.96 12.74
C THR A 284 7.75 18.06 14.03
N VAL A 285 6.47 18.42 13.89
CA VAL A 285 5.45 18.37 14.93
C VAL A 285 4.46 17.29 14.54
N LEU A 286 4.41 16.21 15.33
CA LEU A 286 3.50 15.09 15.10
C LEU A 286 2.27 15.21 16.00
N TYR A 287 1.11 14.82 15.49
CA TYR A 287 -0.10 14.58 16.29
C TYR A 287 -0.75 13.25 15.87
N PRO A 288 -0.80 12.25 16.76
CA PRO A 288 -0.25 12.23 18.11
C PRO A 288 1.29 12.27 18.06
N THR A 289 1.95 12.77 19.12
CA THR A 289 3.42 12.79 19.20
C THR A 289 4.00 11.39 19.25
N ALA A 290 3.25 10.41 19.80
CA ALA A 290 3.60 9.00 19.79
C ALA A 290 2.44 8.12 19.28
N GLY A 291 2.82 7.04 18.58
CA GLY A 291 1.85 6.06 18.08
C GLY A 291 1.03 6.56 16.89
N SER A 292 -0.22 6.12 16.80
CA SER A 292 -1.16 6.48 15.73
C SER A 292 -2.61 6.45 16.21
N LEU A 293 -3.47 7.24 15.56
CA LEU A 293 -4.92 7.24 15.76
C LEU A 293 -5.59 6.23 14.82
N GLY A 294 -6.77 5.75 15.19
CA GLY A 294 -7.54 4.79 14.39
C GLY A 294 -8.64 5.47 13.55
N ILE A 295 -8.81 5.04 12.29
CA ILE A 295 -10.06 5.17 11.52
C ILE A 295 -10.68 3.77 11.48
N GLY A 296 -11.88 3.61 12.04
CA GLY A 296 -12.49 2.30 12.22
C GLY A 296 -13.57 2.27 13.30
N ASP A 297 -13.96 1.06 13.71
CA ASP A 297 -15.13 0.84 14.57
C ASP A 297 -14.88 1.12 16.06
N GLY A 298 -13.64 1.40 16.48
CA GLY A 298 -13.28 1.59 17.89
C GLY A 298 -13.24 0.30 18.71
N SER A 299 -13.32 -0.87 18.06
CA SER A 299 -13.24 -2.16 18.73
C SER A 299 -11.85 -2.40 19.34
N ALA A 300 -11.70 -3.47 20.13
CA ALA A 300 -10.39 -3.92 20.60
C ALA A 300 -9.42 -4.26 19.44
N THR A 301 -9.96 -4.66 18.28
CA THR A 301 -9.18 -4.92 17.06
C THR A 301 -8.87 -3.66 16.26
N CYS A 302 -9.64 -2.58 16.45
CA CYS A 302 -9.36 -1.27 15.91
C CYS A 302 -9.53 -0.15 16.94
N PRO A 303 -8.65 -0.09 17.96
CA PRO A 303 -8.77 0.94 18.99
C PRO A 303 -8.52 2.32 18.37
N ASP A 304 -9.20 3.33 18.92
CA ASP A 304 -9.10 4.73 18.50
C ASP A 304 -7.66 5.29 18.57
N TRP A 305 -6.76 4.60 19.28
CA TRP A 305 -5.31 4.85 19.34
C TRP A 305 -4.51 3.55 19.48
N SER A 306 -3.26 3.57 19.01
CA SER A 306 -2.30 2.49 19.14
C SER A 306 -0.89 3.03 19.40
N THR A 307 -0.07 2.26 20.12
CA THR A 307 1.37 2.52 20.29
C THR A 307 2.17 2.34 19.01
N THR A 308 1.59 1.70 17.97
CA THR A 308 2.25 1.53 16.67
C THR A 308 2.44 2.88 15.99
N ALA A 309 3.70 3.29 15.84
CA ALA A 309 4.08 4.47 15.07
C ALA A 309 3.95 4.20 13.57
N LEU A 310 3.65 5.26 12.81
CA LEU A 310 3.65 5.24 11.35
C LEU A 310 4.99 5.76 10.80
N PRO A 311 5.35 5.41 9.56
CA PRO A 311 6.51 6.03 8.88
C PRO A 311 6.40 7.56 8.86
N SER A 312 7.51 8.28 9.03
CA SER A 312 7.51 9.75 9.01
C SER A 312 7.18 10.32 7.62
N CYS A 313 6.46 11.45 7.59
CA CYS A 313 6.20 12.24 6.37
C CYS A 313 7.31 13.24 6.01
N ASP A 314 8.45 13.21 6.72
CA ASP A 314 9.57 14.15 6.58
C ASP A 314 10.63 13.73 5.57
N GLY A 315 10.56 12.49 5.08
CA GLY A 315 11.28 12.08 3.89
C GLY A 315 10.66 12.71 2.64
N THR A 316 11.45 12.82 1.57
CA THR A 316 10.90 12.63 0.21
C THR A 316 9.88 11.50 0.27
N PRO A 317 8.68 11.64 -0.35
CA PRO A 317 7.57 10.72 -0.11
C PRO A 317 8.11 9.30 -0.08
N PRO A 318 7.81 8.46 0.95
CA PRO A 318 7.96 7.06 0.69
C PRO A 318 7.09 6.88 -0.56
N PRO A 319 7.66 6.29 -1.62
CA PRO A 319 6.81 5.93 -2.72
C PRO A 319 5.74 4.97 -2.21
N PRO A 320 4.75 4.56 -3.02
CA PRO A 320 4.09 3.29 -2.71
C PRO A 320 5.17 2.30 -2.22
N THR A 321 5.06 1.80 -0.99
CA THR A 321 6.13 1.00 -0.36
C THR A 321 6.33 -0.34 -1.06
N ASN A 322 5.70 -0.54 -2.22
CA ASN A 322 6.24 -1.39 -3.25
C ASN A 322 6.79 -0.56 -4.42
N PRO A 323 8.12 -0.41 -4.52
CA PRO A 323 8.75 0.16 -5.70
C PRO A 323 8.47 -0.70 -6.97
N PHE A 324 8.06 -1.97 -6.76
CA PHE A 324 7.40 -2.85 -7.73
C PHE A 324 5.97 -3.19 -7.29
N VAL A 325 4.96 -2.68 -7.97
CA VAL A 325 3.56 -3.01 -7.65
C VAL A 325 3.10 -4.22 -8.46
N ALA A 326 2.90 -5.34 -7.77
CA ALA A 326 2.35 -6.55 -8.36
C ALA A 326 0.83 -6.42 -8.58
N LEU A 327 0.37 -6.81 -9.76
CA LEU A 327 -1.04 -6.72 -10.16
C LEU A 327 -1.68 -8.10 -10.24
N ASN A 328 -3.01 -8.12 -10.21
CA ASN A 328 -3.73 -9.26 -10.76
C ASN A 328 -3.51 -9.25 -12.28
N PRO A 329 -3.10 -10.38 -12.90
CA PRO A 329 -2.81 -10.39 -14.33
C PRO A 329 -3.97 -9.89 -15.18
N ALA A 330 -3.70 -8.98 -16.12
CA ALA A 330 -4.70 -8.38 -17.00
C ALA A 330 -4.24 -8.32 -18.46
N ARG A 331 -5.12 -8.62 -19.42
CA ARG A 331 -4.78 -8.62 -20.84
C ARG A 331 -4.86 -7.24 -21.47
N LEU A 332 -3.74 -6.73 -21.98
CA LEU A 332 -3.63 -5.43 -22.65
C LEU A 332 -3.69 -5.51 -24.18
N LEU A 333 -3.28 -6.65 -24.76
CA LEU A 333 -3.22 -6.88 -26.21
C LEU A 333 -3.65 -8.31 -26.51
N ASP A 334 -4.48 -8.48 -27.54
CA ASP A 334 -4.76 -9.78 -28.17
C ASP A 334 -5.09 -9.55 -29.64
N THR A 335 -4.19 -9.91 -30.54
CA THR A 335 -4.39 -9.65 -31.97
C THR A 335 -5.41 -10.58 -32.64
N ARG A 336 -5.81 -11.66 -31.97
CA ARG A 336 -6.69 -12.70 -32.54
C ARG A 336 -8.11 -12.18 -32.75
N GLY A 337 -8.72 -12.55 -33.87
CA GLY A 337 -10.11 -12.19 -34.16
C GLY A 337 -11.08 -12.68 -33.08
N GLY A 338 -11.95 -11.78 -32.60
CA GLY A 338 -12.93 -12.07 -31.54
C GLY A 338 -12.37 -12.15 -30.12
N ALA A 339 -11.08 -11.83 -29.92
CA ALA A 339 -10.49 -11.76 -28.59
C ALA A 339 -11.02 -10.56 -27.78
N GLN A 340 -10.86 -10.64 -26.46
CA GLN A 340 -11.17 -9.56 -25.51
C GLN A 340 -9.91 -9.14 -24.76
N THR A 341 -9.78 -7.83 -24.55
CA THR A 341 -8.81 -7.22 -23.63
C THR A 341 -9.57 -6.57 -22.47
N ILE A 342 -8.84 -6.15 -21.44
CA ILE A 342 -9.43 -5.62 -20.21
C ILE A 342 -10.36 -4.41 -20.42
N ASP A 343 -10.14 -3.66 -21.49
CA ASP A 343 -10.82 -2.40 -21.82
C ASP A 343 -11.29 -2.32 -23.29
N GLY A 344 -11.23 -3.44 -24.01
CA GLY A 344 -11.57 -3.51 -25.44
C GLY A 344 -10.55 -2.85 -26.38
N GLN A 345 -9.54 -2.14 -25.86
CA GLN A 345 -8.47 -1.59 -26.70
C GLN A 345 -7.49 -2.69 -27.10
N PHE A 346 -6.96 -2.62 -28.32
CA PHE A 346 -6.05 -3.63 -28.87
C PHE A 346 -6.62 -5.07 -28.85
N ALA A 347 -7.95 -5.19 -28.92
CA ALA A 347 -8.65 -6.46 -29.08
C ALA A 347 -8.90 -6.74 -30.57
N GLY A 348 -8.45 -7.90 -31.06
CA GLY A 348 -8.67 -8.34 -32.43
C GLY A 348 -8.05 -7.44 -33.50
N THR A 349 -6.88 -6.85 -33.21
CA THR A 349 -6.21 -5.91 -34.14
C THR A 349 -5.72 -6.54 -35.43
N GLY A 350 -5.76 -7.87 -35.54
CA GLY A 350 -5.32 -8.62 -36.72
C GLY A 350 -3.85 -9.05 -36.63
N VAL A 351 -3.54 -10.08 -37.43
CA VAL A 351 -2.24 -10.77 -37.45
C VAL A 351 -1.10 -9.79 -37.79
N LEU A 352 0.00 -9.90 -37.05
CA LEU A 352 1.19 -9.07 -37.24
C LEU A 352 2.14 -9.70 -38.28
N ASN A 353 2.41 -8.97 -39.36
CA ASN A 353 3.28 -9.44 -40.45
C ASN A 353 4.77 -9.25 -40.13
N GLY A 354 5.62 -10.01 -40.80
CA GLY A 354 7.06 -9.97 -40.62
C GLY A 354 7.61 -8.63 -41.11
N GLY A 355 8.55 -8.07 -40.35
CA GLY A 355 9.05 -6.72 -40.60
C GLY A 355 8.15 -5.61 -40.07
N THR A 356 7.03 -5.92 -39.39
CA THR A 356 6.12 -4.90 -38.84
C THR A 356 6.23 -4.76 -37.32
N GLN A 357 5.82 -3.60 -36.83
CA GLN A 357 5.82 -3.21 -35.43
C GLN A 357 4.42 -2.81 -34.98
N LEU A 358 4.12 -3.06 -33.71
CA LEU A 358 2.93 -2.59 -33.00
C LEU A 358 3.37 -1.78 -31.78
N ASP A 359 2.86 -0.56 -31.64
CA ASP A 359 3.06 0.26 -30.46
C ASP A 359 1.89 0.07 -29.49
N LEU A 360 2.18 -0.51 -28.34
CA LEU A 360 1.20 -0.81 -27.30
C LEU A 360 1.20 0.33 -26.27
N ALA A 361 0.07 1.03 -26.18
CA ALA A 361 -0.18 1.93 -25.06
C ALA A 361 -0.46 1.11 -23.79
N VAL A 362 0.32 1.35 -22.74
CA VAL A 362 0.24 0.57 -21.49
C VAL A 362 -0.27 1.40 -20.30
N LEU A 363 0.05 2.69 -20.21
CA LEU A 363 -0.33 3.53 -19.06
C LEU A 363 -1.86 3.68 -18.95
N GLY A 364 -2.35 3.69 -17.71
CA GLY A 364 -3.79 3.80 -17.41
C GLY A 364 -4.61 2.53 -17.67
N ARG A 365 -3.98 1.40 -17.99
CA ARG A 365 -4.66 0.16 -18.40
C ARG A 365 -4.30 -1.02 -17.51
N GLY A 366 -5.25 -1.93 -17.25
CA GLY A 366 -4.98 -3.18 -16.53
C GLY A 366 -4.41 -3.03 -15.13
N GLY A 367 -4.69 -1.91 -14.44
CA GLY A 367 -4.14 -1.59 -13.11
C GLY A 367 -2.86 -0.74 -13.14
N LEU A 368 -2.33 -0.40 -14.32
CA LEU A 368 -1.22 0.53 -14.47
C LEU A 368 -1.68 1.98 -14.23
N PRO A 369 -0.92 2.78 -13.45
CA PRO A 369 -1.12 4.22 -13.35
C PRO A 369 -1.00 4.94 -14.70
N THR A 370 -1.59 6.14 -14.81
CA THR A 370 -1.47 7.00 -16.00
C THR A 370 -0.12 7.73 -16.08
N ALA A 371 0.64 7.78 -14.99
CA ALA A 371 1.97 8.39 -14.89
C ALA A 371 2.79 7.71 -13.78
N GLY A 372 4.09 8.04 -13.67
CA GLY A 372 4.93 7.55 -12.58
C GLY A 372 5.38 6.09 -12.71
N VAL A 373 5.26 5.50 -13.90
CA VAL A 373 5.71 4.14 -14.22
C VAL A 373 7.01 4.21 -15.01
N VAL A 374 8.07 3.57 -14.53
CA VAL A 374 9.37 3.53 -15.23
C VAL A 374 9.56 2.26 -16.06
N ALA A 375 8.94 1.16 -15.66
CA ALA A 375 8.95 -0.11 -16.38
C ALA A 375 7.70 -0.94 -16.06
N VAL A 376 7.34 -1.85 -16.98
CA VAL A 376 6.24 -2.79 -16.81
C VAL A 376 6.73 -4.22 -16.95
N ALA A 377 6.13 -5.13 -16.18
CA ALA A 377 6.31 -6.57 -16.32
C ALA A 377 5.13 -7.13 -17.14
N LEU A 378 5.43 -7.63 -18.34
CA LEU A 378 4.47 -8.17 -19.30
C LEU A 378 4.79 -9.64 -19.59
N ASN A 379 3.79 -10.49 -19.60
CA ASN A 379 3.89 -11.79 -20.24
C ASN A 379 3.46 -11.64 -21.71
N VAL A 380 4.41 -11.81 -22.64
CA VAL A 380 4.18 -11.66 -24.09
C VAL A 380 4.13 -13.04 -24.73
N THR A 381 3.07 -13.31 -25.49
CA THR A 381 2.84 -14.62 -26.13
C THR A 381 2.69 -14.47 -27.63
N VAL A 382 3.44 -15.28 -28.39
CA VAL A 382 3.19 -15.53 -29.82
C VAL A 382 2.28 -16.74 -29.96
N THR A 383 1.30 -16.64 -30.85
CA THR A 383 0.48 -17.77 -31.29
C THR A 383 0.18 -17.69 -32.78
N ASN A 384 -0.18 -18.82 -33.39
CA ASN A 384 -0.39 -18.97 -34.84
C ASN A 384 0.76 -18.49 -35.76
N PRO A 385 2.06 -18.65 -35.42
CA PRO A 385 3.14 -18.30 -36.32
C PRO A 385 3.16 -19.23 -37.55
N ASN A 386 3.42 -18.68 -38.74
CA ASN A 386 3.59 -19.46 -39.98
C ASN A 386 5.04 -19.60 -40.46
N ALA A 387 5.98 -18.92 -39.82
CA ALA A 387 7.41 -18.96 -40.11
C ALA A 387 8.19 -18.97 -38.78
N ALA A 388 9.45 -19.39 -38.83
CA ALA A 388 10.35 -19.20 -37.69
C ALA A 388 10.75 -17.72 -37.59
N GLY A 389 10.79 -17.20 -36.38
CA GLY A 389 11.07 -15.80 -36.13
C GLY A 389 11.23 -15.50 -34.65
N PHE A 390 11.27 -14.21 -34.35
CA PHE A 390 11.36 -13.65 -33.01
C PHE A 390 10.59 -12.33 -32.86
N VAL A 391 10.24 -12.03 -31.62
CA VAL A 391 9.67 -10.76 -31.17
C VAL A 391 10.72 -9.96 -30.41
N THR A 392 10.87 -8.68 -30.75
CA THR A 392 11.62 -7.69 -29.95
C THR A 392 10.63 -6.78 -29.21
N VAL A 393 10.88 -6.48 -27.94
CA VAL A 393 10.06 -5.60 -27.09
C VAL A 393 10.96 -4.53 -26.47
N TRP A 394 10.61 -3.25 -26.62
CA TRP A 394 11.45 -2.12 -26.18
C TRP A 394 10.63 -0.85 -25.91
N PRO A 395 11.24 0.22 -25.31
CA PRO A 395 10.55 1.48 -25.05
C PRO A 395 10.10 2.15 -26.36
N GLY A 396 8.85 2.64 -26.40
CA GLY A 396 8.27 3.19 -27.63
C GLY A 396 8.84 4.53 -28.11
N ASP A 397 9.83 5.07 -27.42
CA ASP A 397 10.56 6.28 -27.76
C ASP A 397 12.06 6.02 -28.07
N ALA A 398 12.46 4.75 -28.17
CA ALA A 398 13.83 4.34 -28.47
C ALA A 398 13.95 3.63 -29.82
N ALA A 399 15.15 3.67 -30.41
CA ALA A 399 15.47 2.86 -31.57
C ALA A 399 15.43 1.36 -31.24
N ARG A 400 14.91 0.55 -32.16
CA ARG A 400 14.77 -0.90 -31.97
C ARG A 400 16.15 -1.54 -31.74
N PRO A 401 16.33 -2.29 -30.62
CA PRO A 401 17.58 -3.00 -30.35
C PRO A 401 17.70 -4.29 -31.18
N LEU A 402 18.89 -4.90 -31.19
CA LEU A 402 19.15 -6.21 -31.81
C LEU A 402 18.63 -7.39 -30.98
N ALA A 403 18.15 -7.14 -29.75
CA ALA A 403 17.70 -8.16 -28.82
C ALA A 403 16.44 -8.87 -29.31
N SER A 404 16.31 -10.14 -28.95
CA SER A 404 15.06 -10.90 -29.09
C SER A 404 14.52 -11.19 -27.70
N ASN A 405 13.22 -11.02 -27.48
CA ASN A 405 12.55 -11.34 -26.23
C ASN A 405 11.87 -12.72 -26.32
N LEU A 406 11.32 -13.07 -27.47
CA LEU A 406 10.66 -14.36 -27.68
C LEU A 406 10.99 -14.89 -29.06
N ASN A 407 11.22 -16.20 -29.19
CA ASN A 407 11.58 -16.89 -30.42
C ASN A 407 10.56 -18.00 -30.64
N PHE A 408 10.17 -18.20 -31.89
CA PHE A 408 9.08 -19.10 -32.25
C PHE A 408 9.35 -19.80 -33.58
N THR A 409 8.66 -20.91 -33.79
CA THR A 409 8.67 -21.72 -35.01
C THR A 409 7.22 -21.96 -35.47
N PRO A 410 6.99 -22.32 -36.73
CA PRO A 410 5.62 -22.51 -37.22
C PRO A 410 4.81 -23.48 -36.35
N GLY A 411 3.57 -23.11 -36.05
CA GLY A 411 2.64 -23.97 -35.30
C GLY A 411 2.84 -24.01 -33.78
N THR A 412 3.73 -23.20 -33.21
CA THR A 412 3.90 -23.11 -31.74
C THR A 412 3.08 -21.98 -31.12
N THR A 413 2.77 -22.12 -29.83
CA THR A 413 2.35 -21.00 -28.98
C THR A 413 3.39 -20.86 -27.89
N ALA A 414 4.06 -19.71 -27.81
CA ALA A 414 5.22 -19.51 -26.97
C ALA A 414 5.09 -18.19 -26.17
N PRO A 415 5.08 -18.26 -24.84
CA PRO A 415 5.15 -17.08 -23.97
C PRO A 415 6.57 -16.82 -23.45
N ASN A 416 6.86 -15.57 -23.10
CA ASN A 416 7.98 -15.20 -22.24
C ASN A 416 7.64 -13.96 -21.42
N LEU A 417 8.11 -13.90 -20.18
CA LEU A 417 8.04 -12.69 -19.38
C LEU A 417 9.03 -11.64 -19.91
N VAL A 418 8.63 -10.38 -19.89
CA VAL A 418 9.44 -9.24 -20.31
C VAL A 418 9.31 -8.15 -19.26
N ILE A 419 10.45 -7.62 -18.79
CA ILE A 419 10.49 -6.37 -18.04
C ILE A 419 11.02 -5.30 -19.00
N VAL A 420 10.18 -4.33 -19.32
CA VAL A 420 10.49 -3.32 -20.34
C VAL A 420 10.25 -1.91 -19.79
N LYS A 421 11.20 -1.03 -20.03
CA LYS A 421 11.07 0.41 -19.74
C LYS A 421 9.90 0.98 -20.56
N VAL A 422 9.07 1.81 -19.92
CA VAL A 422 8.02 2.55 -20.62
C VAL A 422 8.63 3.81 -21.23
N GLY A 423 8.34 4.06 -22.50
CA GLY A 423 8.78 5.30 -23.16
C GLY A 423 8.09 6.53 -22.56
N ALA A 424 8.68 7.72 -22.73
CA ALA A 424 8.08 8.98 -22.28
C ALA A 424 6.70 9.25 -22.90
N ASN A 425 6.40 8.62 -24.04
CA ASN A 425 5.10 8.61 -24.70
C ASN A 425 4.08 7.61 -24.10
N GLY A 426 4.44 6.86 -23.06
CA GLY A 426 3.59 5.86 -22.43
C GLY A 426 3.47 4.55 -23.21
N LEU A 427 4.33 4.34 -24.21
CA LEU A 427 4.26 3.20 -25.14
C LEU A 427 5.38 2.18 -24.90
N VAL A 428 5.06 0.93 -25.25
CA VAL A 428 6.00 -0.18 -25.45
C VAL A 428 5.84 -0.68 -26.87
N SER A 429 6.94 -0.83 -27.60
CA SER A 429 6.91 -1.31 -28.99
C SER A 429 7.20 -2.81 -29.07
N LEU A 430 6.49 -3.50 -29.96
CA LEU A 430 6.66 -4.94 -30.25
C LEU A 430 6.91 -5.12 -31.75
N PHE A 431 7.97 -5.83 -32.13
CA PHE A 431 8.33 -6.08 -33.53
C PHE A 431 8.30 -7.56 -33.85
N ASN A 432 7.62 -7.95 -34.93
CA ASN A 432 7.71 -9.28 -35.49
C ASN A 432 8.77 -9.32 -36.61
N SER A 433 9.79 -10.17 -36.45
CA SER A 433 10.88 -10.27 -37.42
C SER A 433 10.54 -11.01 -38.72
N ALA A 434 9.64 -12.00 -38.69
CA ALA A 434 9.40 -12.85 -39.84
C ALA A 434 8.02 -13.54 -39.80
N GLY A 435 7.51 -13.91 -40.98
CA GLY A 435 6.22 -14.58 -41.11
C GLY A 435 5.05 -13.75 -40.59
N ARG A 436 3.89 -14.37 -40.41
CA ARG A 436 2.73 -13.78 -39.76
C ARG A 436 2.51 -14.48 -38.42
N THR A 437 2.13 -13.72 -37.40
CA THR A 437 1.83 -14.27 -36.07
C THR A 437 0.79 -13.42 -35.35
N ASP A 438 0.08 -14.03 -34.40
CA ASP A 438 -0.68 -13.30 -33.40
C ASP A 438 0.19 -12.99 -32.17
N LEU A 439 -0.08 -11.86 -31.51
CA LEU A 439 0.54 -11.43 -30.26
C LEU A 439 -0.50 -11.22 -29.16
N ILE A 440 -0.14 -11.63 -27.96
CA ILE A 440 -0.89 -11.39 -26.73
C ILE A 440 0.07 -10.75 -25.73
N ALA A 441 -0.37 -9.73 -25.00
CA ALA A 441 0.39 -9.17 -23.89
C ALA A 441 -0.49 -9.02 -22.64
N ASP A 442 -0.10 -9.70 -21.56
CA ASP A 442 -0.74 -9.64 -20.25
C ASP A 442 0.18 -8.89 -19.27
N VAL A 443 -0.32 -7.86 -18.59
CA VAL A 443 0.44 -7.15 -17.54
C VAL A 443 0.31 -7.86 -16.21
N VAL A 444 1.43 -8.01 -15.49
CA VAL A 444 1.48 -8.67 -14.17
C VAL A 444 2.02 -7.76 -13.05
N GLY A 445 2.57 -6.60 -13.39
CA GLY A 445 3.04 -5.61 -12.42
C GLY A 445 3.79 -4.45 -13.08
N TYR A 446 4.16 -3.46 -12.27
CA TYR A 446 4.92 -2.29 -12.73
C TYR A 446 5.91 -1.77 -11.70
N PHE A 447 6.92 -1.06 -12.18
CA PHE A 447 7.93 -0.40 -11.38
C PHE A 447 7.65 1.10 -11.36
N GLY A 448 7.54 1.68 -10.17
CA GLY A 448 7.28 3.11 -9.97
C GLY A 448 8.55 3.96 -10.13
N THR A 449 8.43 5.30 -10.14
CA THR A 449 9.56 6.26 -10.24
C THR A 449 10.62 6.16 -9.15
N THR A 450 10.32 5.39 -8.13
CA THR A 450 11.12 5.20 -6.94
C THR A 450 11.63 3.77 -6.80
N SER A 451 11.32 2.95 -7.80
CA SER A 451 11.95 1.67 -8.01
C SER A 451 13.46 1.86 -8.06
N THR A 452 14.14 0.95 -7.39
CA THR A 452 15.59 0.77 -7.49
C THR A 452 16.00 0.05 -8.77
N LEU A 453 15.04 -0.48 -9.54
CA LEU A 453 15.27 -0.98 -10.88
C LEU A 453 15.86 0.10 -11.78
N THR A 454 17.01 -0.20 -12.37
CA THR A 454 17.47 0.53 -13.56
C THR A 454 17.06 -0.26 -14.80
N ALA A 455 15.93 0.13 -15.39
CA ALA A 455 15.45 -0.41 -16.65
C ALA A 455 16.18 0.26 -17.83
N MET A 456 16.47 -0.51 -18.87
CA MET A 456 17.32 -0.07 -19.98
C MET A 456 16.81 -0.56 -21.32
N THR A 457 17.27 0.06 -22.40
CA THR A 457 17.10 -0.52 -23.73
C THR A 457 17.88 -1.84 -23.80
N PRO A 458 17.28 -2.93 -24.29
CA PRO A 458 17.94 -4.23 -24.33
C PRO A 458 19.32 -4.22 -25.00
N ALA A 459 20.29 -4.92 -24.39
CA ALA A 459 21.69 -4.93 -24.81
C ALA A 459 22.30 -6.34 -24.80
N ARG A 460 22.87 -6.79 -25.92
CA ARG A 460 23.46 -8.14 -26.05
C ARG A 460 24.83 -8.26 -25.38
N LEU A 461 24.90 -9.04 -24.30
CA LEU A 461 26.13 -9.27 -23.53
C LEU A 461 26.89 -10.54 -23.94
N LEU A 462 26.20 -11.53 -24.51
CA LEU A 462 26.75 -12.81 -24.92
C LEU A 462 26.07 -13.28 -26.21
N ASP A 463 26.86 -13.78 -27.16
CA ASP A 463 26.37 -14.57 -28.29
C ASP A 463 27.45 -15.58 -28.68
N THR A 464 27.22 -16.86 -28.41
CA THR A 464 28.23 -17.89 -28.70
C THR A 464 28.33 -18.25 -30.19
N ARG A 465 27.37 -17.82 -31.01
CA ARG A 465 27.30 -18.18 -32.44
C ARG A 465 28.43 -17.52 -33.22
N ALA A 466 28.97 -18.24 -34.20
CA ALA A 466 29.97 -17.71 -35.11
C ALA A 466 29.46 -16.48 -35.88
N GLY A 467 30.26 -15.42 -35.95
CA GLY A 467 29.92 -14.18 -36.68
C GLY A 467 28.89 -13.27 -36.00
N ALA A 468 28.44 -13.59 -34.79
CA ALA A 468 27.58 -12.73 -34.01
C ALA A 468 28.36 -11.59 -33.32
N GLY A 469 27.68 -10.47 -33.06
CA GLY A 469 28.23 -9.32 -32.35
C GLY A 469 27.55 -9.08 -30.99
N THR A 470 28.34 -8.65 -30.02
CA THR A 470 27.88 -8.14 -28.71
C THR A 470 28.12 -6.63 -28.61
N ILE A 471 27.57 -5.98 -27.60
CA ILE A 471 27.62 -4.51 -27.47
C ILE A 471 29.02 -3.91 -27.31
N ASP A 472 30.01 -4.73 -26.94
CA ASP A 472 31.41 -4.35 -26.67
C ASP A 472 32.43 -5.31 -27.30
N GLY A 473 31.97 -6.25 -28.12
CA GLY A 473 32.80 -7.29 -28.71
C GLY A 473 33.30 -8.36 -27.74
N LEU A 474 32.94 -8.31 -26.46
CA LEU A 474 33.27 -9.35 -25.48
C LEU A 474 32.24 -10.48 -25.54
N PHE A 475 32.67 -11.72 -25.31
CA PHE A 475 31.80 -12.90 -25.33
C PHE A 475 31.03 -13.08 -26.66
N GLN A 476 31.63 -12.67 -27.78
CA GLN A 476 31.09 -12.89 -29.13
C GLN A 476 31.79 -14.08 -29.80
N GLY A 477 31.03 -14.97 -30.44
CA GLY A 477 31.58 -16.07 -31.25
C GLY A 477 32.41 -17.10 -30.47
N GLY A 478 32.16 -17.26 -29.17
CA GLY A 478 32.91 -18.18 -28.30
C GLY A 478 32.70 -19.68 -28.58
N GLY A 479 31.75 -20.02 -29.45
CA GLY A 479 31.37 -21.40 -29.78
C GLY A 479 30.36 -21.99 -28.80
N ALA A 480 29.57 -22.95 -29.29
CA ALA A 480 28.53 -23.61 -28.52
C ALA A 480 29.07 -24.24 -27.22
N MET A 481 28.36 -24.03 -26.11
CA MET A 481 28.64 -24.67 -24.83
C MET A 481 28.49 -26.18 -24.96
N THR A 482 29.46 -26.95 -24.47
CA THR A 482 29.45 -28.42 -24.52
C THR A 482 28.72 -29.04 -23.34
N ALA A 483 28.54 -30.37 -23.36
CA ALA A 483 27.88 -31.10 -22.30
C ALA A 483 28.65 -30.95 -20.99
N ALA A 484 27.92 -30.80 -19.88
CA ALA A 484 28.45 -30.59 -18.55
C ALA A 484 29.48 -29.45 -18.44
N SER A 485 29.32 -28.39 -19.24
CA SER A 485 30.23 -27.23 -19.23
C SER A 485 29.62 -26.01 -18.55
N ARG A 486 30.50 -25.19 -17.97
CA ARG A 486 30.17 -23.91 -17.33
C ARG A 486 30.80 -22.75 -18.10
N LEU A 487 30.03 -21.68 -18.28
CA LEU A 487 30.48 -20.39 -18.78
C LEU A 487 30.19 -19.31 -17.73
N ASP A 488 31.22 -18.58 -17.31
CA ASP A 488 31.06 -17.40 -16.45
C ASP A 488 30.98 -16.14 -17.31
N LEU A 489 29.81 -15.49 -17.29
CA LEU A 489 29.58 -14.24 -18.00
C LEU A 489 29.80 -13.06 -17.06
N VAL A 490 30.73 -12.18 -17.42
CA VAL A 490 30.88 -10.88 -16.76
C VAL A 490 29.69 -10.01 -17.15
N VAL A 491 28.97 -9.50 -16.15
CA VAL A 491 27.83 -8.59 -16.33
C VAL A 491 28.09 -7.22 -15.70
N ALA A 492 28.83 -7.16 -14.60
CA ALA A 492 29.19 -5.90 -13.95
C ALA A 492 30.04 -5.02 -14.87
N GLY A 493 29.75 -3.73 -14.90
CA GLY A 493 30.47 -2.76 -15.74
C GLY A 493 30.14 -2.81 -17.23
N ARG A 494 29.20 -3.66 -17.67
CA ARG A 494 28.82 -3.81 -19.08
C ARG A 494 27.42 -3.27 -19.34
N ALA A 495 27.19 -2.78 -20.56
CA ALA A 495 25.91 -2.21 -20.99
C ALA A 495 25.34 -1.13 -20.03
N GLY A 496 26.18 -0.37 -19.31
CA GLY A 496 25.72 0.63 -18.34
C GLY A 496 25.33 0.08 -16.97
N MET A 497 25.51 -1.23 -16.72
CA MET A 497 25.46 -1.78 -15.36
C MET A 497 26.68 -1.33 -14.56
N PRO A 498 26.56 -1.09 -13.24
CA PRO A 498 27.67 -0.64 -12.43
C PRO A 498 28.72 -1.76 -12.24
N ALA A 499 29.99 -1.37 -12.11
CA ALA A 499 31.09 -2.31 -11.86
C ALA A 499 31.09 -2.86 -10.43
N SER A 500 30.44 -2.16 -9.49
CA SER A 500 30.27 -2.56 -8.09
C SER A 500 28.85 -2.26 -7.62
N GLY A 501 28.38 -2.95 -6.57
CA GLY A 501 27.04 -2.75 -6.04
C GLY A 501 25.90 -3.30 -6.92
N LEU A 502 26.21 -4.06 -7.97
CA LEU A 502 25.25 -4.79 -8.80
C LEU A 502 24.69 -6.00 -8.02
N GLY A 503 23.41 -5.95 -7.64
CA GLY A 503 22.75 -6.98 -6.84
C GLY A 503 22.15 -8.11 -7.65
N ALA A 504 21.46 -7.75 -8.74
CA ALA A 504 20.84 -8.69 -9.66
C ALA A 504 20.81 -8.15 -11.09
N ALA A 505 20.89 -9.06 -12.06
CA ALA A 505 20.74 -8.77 -13.49
C ALA A 505 19.43 -9.36 -14.01
N ILE A 506 18.78 -8.64 -14.92
CA ILE A 506 17.61 -9.10 -15.68
C ILE A 506 18.07 -9.35 -17.11
N LEU A 507 18.05 -10.61 -17.52
CA LEU A 507 18.53 -11.06 -18.82
C LEU A 507 17.43 -11.82 -19.55
N ASN A 508 17.26 -11.63 -20.85
CA ASN A 508 16.66 -12.65 -21.68
C ASN A 508 17.77 -13.60 -22.14
N VAL A 509 17.69 -14.86 -21.73
CA VAL A 509 18.66 -15.89 -22.11
C VAL A 509 18.01 -16.79 -23.15
N THR A 510 18.72 -17.09 -24.23
CA THR A 510 18.24 -17.94 -25.32
C THR A 510 19.20 -19.08 -25.58
N VAL A 511 18.68 -20.31 -25.60
CA VAL A 511 19.36 -21.50 -26.09
C VAL A 511 18.94 -21.75 -27.54
N THR A 512 19.91 -21.93 -28.44
CA THR A 512 19.66 -22.26 -29.85
C THR A 512 20.61 -23.33 -30.36
N GLY A 513 20.16 -24.14 -31.32
CA GLY A 513 20.92 -25.27 -31.87
C GLY A 513 21.31 -26.36 -30.86
N PRO A 514 20.47 -26.74 -29.87
CA PRO A 514 20.81 -27.84 -28.96
C PRO A 514 20.92 -29.18 -29.71
N THR A 515 21.96 -29.97 -29.41
CA THR A 515 22.17 -31.29 -30.05
C THR A 515 21.64 -32.47 -29.23
N ALA A 516 21.22 -32.24 -27.99
CA ALA A 516 20.61 -33.24 -27.12
C ALA A 516 19.58 -32.58 -26.18
N PRO A 517 18.60 -33.35 -25.64
CA PRO A 517 17.77 -32.89 -24.54
C PRO A 517 18.61 -32.48 -23.34
N GLY A 518 18.35 -31.32 -22.77
CA GLY A 518 19.14 -30.75 -21.69
C GLY A 518 18.48 -29.54 -21.04
N TYR A 519 19.24 -28.91 -20.15
CA TYR A 519 18.82 -27.70 -19.45
C TYR A 519 20.00 -26.75 -19.25
N LEU A 520 19.67 -25.47 -19.09
CA LEU A 520 20.59 -24.42 -18.68
C LEU A 520 20.27 -23.97 -17.25
N THR A 521 21.25 -23.90 -16.38
CA THR A 521 21.15 -23.29 -15.03
C THR A 521 21.90 -21.97 -15.03
N VAL A 522 21.34 -20.92 -14.41
CA VAL A 522 21.96 -19.60 -14.25
C VAL A 522 21.93 -19.19 -12.78
N TRP A 523 23.07 -18.77 -12.23
CA TRP A 523 23.21 -18.46 -10.79
C TRP A 523 24.37 -17.48 -10.53
N PRO A 524 24.50 -16.89 -9.32
CA PRO A 524 25.70 -16.11 -8.96
C PRO A 524 26.95 -16.99 -8.99
N SER A 525 27.93 -16.63 -9.82
CA SER A 525 29.17 -17.38 -10.09
C SER A 525 29.97 -17.77 -8.82
N THR A 526 29.86 -16.98 -7.76
CA THR A 526 30.55 -17.16 -6.47
C THR A 526 29.80 -18.08 -5.51
N SER A 527 28.65 -18.64 -5.91
CA SER A 527 27.90 -19.63 -5.15
C SER A 527 28.00 -21.03 -5.76
N ALA A 528 27.74 -22.06 -4.95
CA ALA A 528 27.58 -23.41 -5.45
C ALA A 528 26.41 -23.47 -6.47
N GLN A 529 26.57 -24.25 -7.53
CA GLN A 529 25.53 -24.43 -8.53
C GLN A 529 24.27 -25.02 -7.88
N PRO A 530 23.11 -24.36 -7.98
CA PRO A 530 21.87 -24.88 -7.44
C PRO A 530 21.32 -26.02 -8.33
N PRO A 531 20.55 -26.98 -7.77
CA PRO A 531 19.90 -28.05 -8.53
C PRO A 531 18.62 -27.57 -9.25
N THR A 532 18.69 -26.41 -9.91
CA THR A 532 17.58 -25.74 -10.59
C THR A 532 17.85 -25.62 -12.09
N SER A 533 16.84 -25.24 -12.87
CA SER A 533 16.97 -25.01 -14.31
C SER A 533 16.24 -23.75 -14.71
N ASN A 534 16.84 -22.89 -15.53
CA ASN A 534 16.21 -21.70 -16.10
C ASN A 534 15.65 -22.00 -17.50
N LEU A 535 16.37 -22.78 -18.31
CA LEU A 535 15.94 -23.20 -19.64
C LEU A 535 15.92 -24.72 -19.73
N ASN A 536 14.92 -25.28 -20.39
CA ASN A 536 14.84 -26.70 -20.72
C ASN A 536 14.63 -26.81 -22.23
N PHE A 537 15.39 -27.66 -22.89
CA PHE A 537 15.45 -27.70 -24.34
C PHE A 537 15.63 -29.12 -24.87
N VAL A 538 15.21 -29.31 -26.12
CA VAL A 538 15.41 -30.52 -26.93
C VAL A 538 15.91 -30.12 -28.32
N PRO A 539 16.52 -31.04 -29.08
CA PRO A 539 16.99 -30.74 -30.42
C PRO A 539 15.91 -30.15 -31.32
N GLY A 540 16.30 -29.16 -32.13
CA GLY A 540 15.41 -28.51 -33.09
C GLY A 540 14.59 -27.34 -32.53
N LEU A 541 14.70 -27.02 -31.23
CA LEU A 541 14.03 -25.86 -30.63
C LEU A 541 15.03 -24.74 -30.32
N THR A 542 14.56 -23.50 -30.49
CA THR A 542 15.18 -22.30 -29.92
C THR A 542 14.31 -21.86 -28.75
N VAL A 543 14.88 -21.79 -27.55
CA VAL A 543 14.13 -21.55 -26.31
C VAL A 543 14.68 -20.30 -25.64
N PRO A 544 13.92 -19.19 -25.59
CA PRO A 544 14.20 -18.06 -24.74
C PRO A 544 13.49 -18.17 -23.38
N ASN A 545 14.07 -17.57 -22.34
CA ASN A 545 13.40 -17.33 -21.08
C ASN A 545 14.00 -16.09 -20.40
N LEU A 546 13.17 -15.30 -19.72
CA LEU A 546 13.65 -14.26 -18.82
C LEU A 546 14.34 -14.90 -17.61
N VAL A 547 15.48 -14.35 -17.24
CA VAL A 547 16.28 -14.74 -16.09
C VAL A 547 16.52 -13.52 -15.23
N ILE A 548 15.96 -13.53 -14.02
CA ILE A 548 16.37 -12.65 -12.94
C ILE A 548 17.34 -13.46 -12.08
N THR A 549 18.58 -13.00 -11.97
CA THR A 549 19.62 -13.74 -11.23
C THR A 549 20.46 -12.81 -10.38
N LYS A 550 20.78 -13.26 -9.16
CA LYS A 550 21.75 -12.60 -8.30
C LYS A 550 23.12 -12.61 -8.98
N VAL A 551 23.86 -11.51 -8.88
CA VAL A 551 25.23 -11.42 -9.41
C VAL A 551 26.23 -11.80 -8.33
N GLY A 552 27.25 -12.58 -8.70
CA GLY A 552 28.35 -12.95 -7.81
C GLY A 552 29.15 -11.73 -7.34
N THR A 553 29.87 -11.85 -6.23
CA THR A 553 30.71 -10.75 -5.72
C THR A 553 31.89 -10.41 -6.64
N ASP A 554 32.19 -11.28 -7.62
CA ASP A 554 33.13 -11.07 -8.71
C ASP A 554 32.51 -10.37 -9.94
N GLY A 555 31.24 -9.95 -9.86
CA GLY A 555 30.53 -9.25 -10.93
C GLY A 555 30.04 -10.16 -12.07
N LYS A 556 29.99 -11.48 -11.85
CA LYS A 556 29.64 -12.46 -12.88
C LYS A 556 28.40 -13.27 -12.53
N ILE A 557 27.90 -13.96 -13.55
CA ILE A 557 26.92 -15.04 -13.41
C ILE A 557 27.50 -16.31 -14.02
N GLY A 558 27.22 -17.46 -13.41
CA GLY A 558 27.53 -18.76 -13.98
C GLY A 558 26.37 -19.27 -14.83
N MET A 559 26.68 -19.90 -15.96
CA MET A 559 25.75 -20.63 -16.80
C MET A 559 26.26 -22.05 -17.01
N PHE A 560 25.41 -23.05 -16.79
CA PHE A 560 25.75 -24.47 -16.94
C PHE A 560 24.88 -25.12 -17.99
N ASN A 561 25.50 -25.80 -18.97
CA ASN A 561 24.81 -26.66 -19.90
C ASN A 561 24.92 -28.12 -19.44
N SER A 562 23.77 -28.78 -19.21
CA SER A 562 23.76 -30.15 -18.69
C SER A 562 24.09 -31.22 -19.72
N ALA A 563 23.77 -31.01 -21.00
CA ALA A 563 23.89 -32.06 -22.03
C ALA A 563 24.03 -31.49 -23.45
N GLY A 564 24.59 -32.30 -24.34
CA GLY A 564 24.77 -31.93 -25.76
C GLY A 564 25.62 -30.69 -25.97
N ARG A 565 25.57 -30.13 -27.18
CA ARG A 565 26.10 -28.80 -27.50
C ARG A 565 24.95 -27.85 -27.74
N THR A 566 25.07 -26.59 -27.31
CA THR A 566 24.09 -25.56 -27.62
C THR A 566 24.75 -24.18 -27.66
N ASP A 567 24.24 -23.30 -28.53
CA ASP A 567 24.56 -21.89 -28.46
C ASP A 567 23.72 -21.19 -27.38
N VAL A 568 24.31 -20.18 -26.76
CA VAL A 568 23.69 -19.34 -25.73
C VAL A 568 23.82 -17.87 -26.11
N ILE A 569 22.71 -17.15 -25.99
CA ILE A 569 22.62 -15.70 -26.18
C ILE A 569 22.10 -15.11 -24.87
N ALA A 570 22.68 -14.00 -24.41
CA ALA A 570 22.16 -13.27 -23.24
C ALA A 570 22.02 -11.77 -23.56
N ASP A 571 20.78 -11.29 -23.53
CA ASP A 571 20.42 -9.89 -23.75
C ASP A 571 19.98 -9.27 -22.42
N ALA A 572 20.69 -8.25 -21.93
CA ALA A 572 20.34 -7.52 -20.71
C ALA A 572 19.16 -6.58 -20.91
N GLN A 573 18.23 -6.53 -19.96
CA GLN A 573 17.03 -5.69 -19.98
C GLN A 573 16.95 -4.70 -18.80
N GLY A 574 17.74 -4.92 -17.75
CA GLY A 574 17.80 -4.07 -16.57
C GLY A 574 18.61 -4.70 -15.45
N TRP A 575 18.74 -3.97 -14.35
CA TRP A 575 19.46 -4.44 -13.17
C TRP A 575 18.95 -3.82 -11.88
N PHE A 576 19.19 -4.50 -10.76
CA PHE A 576 18.93 -4.01 -9.41
C PHE A 576 20.24 -3.81 -8.64
N PRO A 577 20.37 -2.75 -7.83
CA PRO A 577 21.48 -2.61 -6.88
C PRO A 577 21.45 -3.70 -5.80
N ALA A 578 22.54 -3.85 -5.04
CA ALA A 578 22.63 -4.83 -3.97
C ALA A 578 21.61 -4.60 -2.84
N SER A 579 21.28 -3.34 -2.57
CA SER A 579 20.15 -2.94 -1.72
C SER A 579 19.04 -2.44 -2.64
N SER A 580 18.01 -3.26 -2.83
CA SER A 580 16.94 -3.00 -3.79
C SER A 580 15.61 -3.53 -3.28
N GLU A 581 14.53 -3.16 -3.97
CA GLU A 581 13.18 -3.70 -3.73
C GLU A 581 13.07 -5.22 -3.98
N LEU A 582 13.96 -5.76 -4.81
CA LEU A 582 14.10 -7.19 -5.06
C LEU A 582 15.14 -7.76 -4.10
N THR A 583 14.73 -8.71 -3.27
CA THR A 583 15.69 -9.60 -2.61
C THR A 583 15.96 -10.78 -3.52
N ALA A 584 17.05 -10.70 -4.29
CA ALA A 584 17.49 -11.78 -5.16
C ALA A 584 18.12 -12.93 -4.35
N LEU A 585 17.71 -14.15 -4.67
CA LEU A 585 18.11 -15.37 -3.99
C LEU A 585 19.02 -16.22 -4.87
N VAL A 586 19.79 -17.12 -4.24
CA VAL A 586 20.27 -18.30 -4.97
C VAL A 586 19.05 -19.14 -5.31
N PRO A 587 18.82 -19.52 -6.57
CA PRO A 587 17.64 -20.27 -6.97
C PRO A 587 17.38 -21.50 -6.11
N ALA A 588 16.13 -21.69 -5.69
CA ALA A 588 15.75 -22.76 -4.77
C ALA A 588 14.44 -23.44 -5.20
N ARG A 589 14.39 -24.78 -5.16
CA ARG A 589 13.25 -25.55 -5.66
C ARG A 589 12.12 -25.68 -4.64
N LEU A 590 10.99 -25.03 -4.89
CA LEU A 590 9.81 -25.03 -4.02
C LEU A 590 8.84 -26.19 -4.32
N MET A 591 8.77 -26.65 -5.57
CA MET A 591 7.88 -27.72 -5.99
C MET A 591 8.51 -28.52 -7.12
N ASP A 592 8.34 -29.84 -7.07
CA ASP A 592 8.64 -30.72 -8.19
C ASP A 592 7.73 -31.93 -8.08
N THR A 593 6.73 -31.97 -8.94
CA THR A 593 5.68 -32.99 -8.86
C THR A 593 6.12 -34.36 -9.40
N ARG A 594 7.32 -34.46 -9.98
CA ARG A 594 7.85 -35.71 -10.55
C ARG A 594 8.22 -36.71 -9.45
N SER A 595 7.96 -37.99 -9.71
CA SER A 595 8.31 -39.07 -8.78
C SER A 595 9.79 -39.07 -8.43
N GLY A 596 10.12 -39.21 -7.14
CA GLY A 596 11.50 -39.23 -6.63
C GLY A 596 12.22 -37.88 -6.65
N ALA A 597 11.52 -36.79 -6.96
CA ALA A 597 12.09 -35.45 -6.87
C ALA A 597 12.31 -35.01 -5.42
N THR A 598 13.18 -34.02 -5.25
CA THR A 598 13.42 -33.34 -3.96
C THR A 598 13.14 -31.86 -4.09
N THR A 599 12.69 -31.26 -2.99
CA THR A 599 12.50 -29.81 -2.83
C THR A 599 13.28 -29.34 -1.61
N VAL A 600 13.34 -28.02 -1.41
CA VAL A 600 14.10 -27.39 -0.30
C VAL A 600 13.81 -27.94 1.10
N ASP A 601 12.63 -28.53 1.30
CA ASP A 601 12.13 -29.01 2.59
C ASP A 601 11.33 -30.32 2.48
N GLY A 602 11.38 -31.01 1.33
CA GLY A 602 10.59 -32.20 1.04
C GLY A 602 9.09 -31.96 0.81
N THR A 603 8.61 -30.72 0.98
CA THR A 603 7.19 -30.38 0.71
C THR A 603 6.99 -30.16 -0.79
N PHE A 604 5.84 -30.59 -1.32
CA PHE A 604 5.53 -30.56 -2.77
C PHE A 604 6.53 -31.35 -3.63
N ALA A 605 7.16 -32.38 -3.05
CA ALA A 605 8.04 -33.32 -3.76
C ALA A 605 7.24 -34.56 -4.18
N GLY A 606 7.28 -34.92 -5.47
CA GLY A 606 6.69 -36.16 -5.97
C GLY A 606 5.17 -36.26 -5.82
N THR A 607 4.46 -35.13 -5.82
CA THR A 607 3.00 -35.10 -5.61
C THR A 607 2.17 -35.64 -6.78
N GLY A 608 2.81 -35.97 -7.92
CA GLY A 608 2.15 -36.44 -9.12
C GLY A 608 1.67 -35.33 -10.04
N ALA A 609 1.40 -35.71 -11.30
CA ALA A 609 0.99 -34.77 -12.33
C ALA A 609 -0.35 -34.09 -12.00
N LEU A 610 -0.45 -32.79 -12.29
CA LEU A 610 -1.72 -32.08 -12.25
C LEU A 610 -2.59 -32.54 -13.43
N SER A 611 -3.82 -32.95 -13.14
CA SER A 611 -4.83 -33.32 -14.14
C SER A 611 -5.43 -32.10 -14.83
N SER A 612 -6.25 -32.35 -15.85
CA SER A 612 -6.91 -31.32 -16.64
C SER A 612 -7.88 -30.54 -15.77
N GLY A 613 -7.81 -29.22 -15.80
CA GLY A 613 -8.60 -28.34 -14.94
C GLY A 613 -8.13 -28.34 -13.46
N GLY A 614 -7.08 -29.08 -13.13
CA GLY A 614 -6.53 -29.18 -11.79
C GLY A 614 -5.78 -27.91 -11.39
N SER A 615 -5.81 -27.59 -10.09
CA SER A 615 -5.02 -26.50 -9.52
C SER A 615 -4.25 -26.96 -8.28
N VAL A 616 -3.11 -26.33 -8.02
CA VAL A 616 -2.35 -26.49 -6.78
C VAL A 616 -2.08 -25.12 -6.15
N ASN A 617 -2.24 -25.03 -4.83
CA ASN A 617 -1.90 -23.84 -4.06
C ASN A 617 -0.51 -24.04 -3.45
N LEU A 618 0.50 -23.49 -4.12
CA LEU A 618 1.89 -23.56 -3.69
C LEU A 618 2.15 -22.57 -2.56
N THR A 619 2.52 -23.08 -1.38
CA THR A 619 3.06 -22.24 -0.30
C THR A 619 4.44 -21.74 -0.68
N VAL A 620 4.62 -20.41 -0.68
CA VAL A 620 5.87 -19.74 -1.06
C VAL A 620 6.55 -19.02 0.11
N LEU A 621 5.80 -18.55 1.11
CA LEU A 621 6.38 -17.93 2.30
C LEU A 621 7.11 -18.93 3.17
N ASN A 622 8.14 -18.46 3.87
CA ASN A 622 8.97 -19.25 4.78
C ASN A 622 9.65 -20.46 4.10
N ARG A 623 9.93 -20.39 2.80
CA ARG A 623 10.55 -21.47 2.01
C ARG A 623 11.57 -20.91 1.03
N GLY A 624 12.65 -21.66 0.80
CA GLY A 624 13.65 -21.33 -0.24
C GLY A 624 14.29 -19.95 -0.13
N GLY A 625 14.34 -19.34 1.07
CA GLY A 625 14.87 -17.98 1.29
C GLY A 625 13.82 -16.86 1.26
N VAL A 626 12.54 -17.18 1.06
CA VAL A 626 11.43 -16.21 1.15
C VAL A 626 11.00 -16.05 2.63
N PRO A 627 10.86 -14.82 3.16
CA PRO A 627 10.39 -14.56 4.52
C PRO A 627 9.00 -15.13 4.83
N ALA A 628 8.67 -15.22 6.13
CA ALA A 628 7.36 -15.67 6.58
C ALA A 628 6.24 -14.61 6.46
N SER A 629 6.61 -13.33 6.33
CA SER A 629 5.68 -12.20 6.21
C SER A 629 6.34 -11.03 5.47
N GLY A 630 5.57 -9.99 5.13
CA GLY A 630 6.09 -8.77 4.49
C GLY A 630 6.50 -8.95 3.02
N VAL A 631 6.02 -10.02 2.36
CA VAL A 631 6.30 -10.31 0.94
C VAL A 631 5.07 -10.02 0.09
N GLY A 632 5.22 -9.12 -0.89
CA GLY A 632 4.15 -8.71 -1.79
C GLY A 632 4.06 -9.58 -3.05
N ALA A 633 5.22 -9.99 -3.57
CA ALA A 633 5.31 -10.85 -4.75
C ALA A 633 6.55 -11.74 -4.73
N VAL A 634 6.48 -12.85 -5.46
CA VAL A 634 7.60 -13.78 -5.68
C VAL A 634 7.95 -13.87 -7.15
N ALA A 635 9.25 -13.99 -7.43
CA ALA A 635 9.82 -14.22 -8.74
C ALA A 635 10.16 -15.72 -8.86
N LEU A 636 9.46 -16.43 -9.75
CA LEU A 636 9.48 -17.88 -9.90
C LEU A 636 9.87 -18.27 -11.32
N ASN A 637 10.64 -19.33 -11.48
CA ASN A 637 10.74 -20.05 -12.75
C ASN A 637 9.81 -21.27 -12.70
N VAL A 638 8.79 -21.29 -13.55
CA VAL A 638 7.80 -22.38 -13.62
C VAL A 638 8.07 -23.22 -14.85
N THR A 639 8.23 -24.52 -14.68
CA THR A 639 8.47 -25.49 -15.75
C THR A 639 7.35 -26.51 -15.82
N VAL A 640 6.83 -26.73 -17.02
CA VAL A 640 5.98 -27.88 -17.36
C VAL A 640 6.85 -29.01 -17.90
N ALA A 641 6.57 -30.24 -17.48
CA ALA A 641 7.19 -31.43 -18.04
C ALA A 641 6.17 -32.57 -18.21
N GLY A 642 6.36 -33.39 -19.24
CA GLY A 642 5.54 -34.59 -19.45
C GLY A 642 4.06 -34.28 -19.71
N ALA A 643 3.76 -33.14 -20.36
CA ALA A 643 2.41 -32.79 -20.75
C ALA A 643 1.82 -33.83 -21.72
N THR A 644 0.56 -34.23 -21.51
CA THR A 644 -0.13 -35.21 -22.37
C THR A 644 -1.11 -34.58 -23.36
N ALA A 645 -1.38 -33.28 -23.24
CA ALA A 645 -2.21 -32.50 -24.15
C ALA A 645 -1.59 -31.11 -24.38
N THR A 646 -2.03 -30.42 -25.43
CA THR A 646 -1.75 -29.00 -25.60
C THR A 646 -2.52 -28.20 -24.56
N GLY A 647 -1.85 -27.32 -23.83
CA GLY A 647 -2.45 -26.56 -22.74
C GLY A 647 -1.60 -25.39 -22.26
N TYR A 648 -2.00 -24.81 -21.14
CA TYR A 648 -1.31 -23.73 -20.48
C TYR A 648 -1.38 -23.82 -18.96
N VAL A 649 -0.44 -23.13 -18.30
CA VAL A 649 -0.42 -22.85 -16.87
C VAL A 649 -0.79 -21.40 -16.62
N THR A 650 -1.68 -21.17 -15.66
CA THR A 650 -1.99 -19.85 -15.10
C THR A 650 -1.49 -19.79 -13.66
N ALA A 651 -0.85 -18.70 -13.27
CA ALA A 651 -0.35 -18.41 -11.94
C ALA A 651 -0.97 -17.11 -11.40
N TRP A 652 -1.51 -17.13 -10.19
CA TRP A 652 -2.19 -15.96 -9.61
C TRP A 652 -2.18 -16.00 -8.06
N PRO A 653 -2.42 -14.87 -7.37
CA PRO A 653 -2.54 -14.87 -5.91
C PRO A 653 -3.69 -15.76 -5.45
N THR A 654 -3.40 -16.75 -4.59
CA THR A 654 -4.43 -17.60 -3.99
C THR A 654 -5.50 -16.76 -3.29
N GLY A 655 -6.77 -17.13 -3.47
CA GLY A 655 -7.92 -16.38 -2.94
C GLY A 655 -8.47 -15.31 -3.88
N ALA A 656 -7.77 -14.97 -4.97
CA ALA A 656 -8.33 -14.16 -6.06
C ALA A 656 -8.99 -15.06 -7.14
N ALA A 657 -9.86 -14.46 -7.95
CA ALA A 657 -10.41 -15.12 -9.14
C ALA A 657 -9.30 -15.43 -10.15
N GLN A 658 -9.38 -16.59 -10.81
CA GLN A 658 -8.42 -17.00 -11.84
C GLN A 658 -8.51 -16.03 -13.04
N PRO A 659 -7.39 -15.43 -13.47
CA PRO A 659 -7.38 -14.51 -14.61
C PRO A 659 -7.39 -15.25 -15.96
N LEU A 660 -7.66 -14.52 -17.05
CA LEU A 660 -7.56 -15.02 -18.43
C LEU A 660 -6.11 -15.20 -18.92
N ALA A 661 -5.13 -14.74 -18.15
CA ALA A 661 -3.71 -14.79 -18.50
C ALA A 661 -3.18 -16.23 -18.48
N SER A 662 -2.34 -16.57 -19.45
CA SER A 662 -1.54 -17.80 -19.45
C SER A 662 -0.09 -17.42 -19.21
N ASN A 663 0.54 -17.98 -18.18
CA ASN A 663 1.95 -17.74 -17.92
C ASN A 663 2.84 -18.65 -18.76
N LEU A 664 2.41 -19.87 -19.05
CA LEU A 664 3.22 -20.83 -19.78
C LEU A 664 2.34 -21.68 -20.68
N ASN A 665 2.72 -21.88 -21.94
CA ASN A 665 1.98 -22.69 -22.92
C ASN A 665 2.85 -23.85 -23.36
N PHE A 666 2.23 -25.01 -23.58
CA PHE A 666 2.92 -26.25 -23.88
C PHE A 666 2.13 -27.14 -24.83
N VAL A 667 2.84 -28.01 -25.54
CA VAL A 667 2.29 -29.11 -26.35
C VAL A 667 2.68 -30.47 -25.76
N PRO A 668 2.05 -31.59 -26.18
CA PRO A 668 2.39 -32.91 -25.66
C PRO A 668 3.88 -33.23 -25.78
N GLY A 669 4.46 -33.80 -24.72
CA GLY A 669 5.86 -34.20 -24.66
C GLY A 669 6.87 -33.06 -24.51
N GLN A 670 6.43 -31.80 -24.46
CA GLN A 670 7.32 -30.66 -24.27
C GLN A 670 7.74 -30.52 -22.80
N THR A 671 9.02 -30.19 -22.57
CA THR A 671 9.50 -29.64 -21.30
C THR A 671 9.88 -28.19 -21.55
N VAL A 672 9.18 -27.25 -20.92
CA VAL A 672 9.33 -25.81 -21.20
C VAL A 672 9.21 -25.01 -19.89
N PRO A 673 10.12 -24.04 -19.66
CA PRO A 673 10.00 -23.07 -18.57
C PRO A 673 9.52 -21.70 -19.03
N ASN A 674 8.98 -20.92 -18.10
CA ASN A 674 8.83 -19.47 -18.22
C ASN A 674 8.99 -18.82 -16.83
N MET A 675 9.56 -17.63 -16.82
CA MET A 675 9.61 -16.78 -15.65
C MET A 675 8.22 -16.23 -15.30
N VAL A 676 7.91 -16.19 -14.01
CA VAL A 676 6.63 -15.75 -13.47
C VAL A 676 6.89 -14.83 -12.30
N ILE A 677 6.34 -13.61 -12.34
CA ILE A 677 6.19 -12.79 -11.15
C ILE A 677 4.73 -12.85 -10.72
N ALA A 678 4.48 -13.33 -9.50
CA ALA A 678 3.14 -13.51 -8.98
C ALA A 678 2.99 -12.84 -7.62
N ARG A 679 1.89 -12.09 -7.45
CA ARG A 679 1.47 -11.57 -6.15
C ARG A 679 1.23 -12.72 -5.18
N VAL A 680 1.65 -12.56 -3.93
CA VAL A 680 1.37 -13.54 -2.88
C VAL A 680 -0.07 -13.36 -2.38
N GLY A 681 -0.85 -14.44 -2.42
CA GLY A 681 -2.25 -14.47 -1.99
C GLY A 681 -2.46 -14.97 -0.57
N SER A 682 -3.71 -15.33 -0.26
CA SER A 682 -4.13 -15.77 1.07
C SER A 682 -3.30 -16.97 1.58
N GLY A 683 -2.89 -16.89 2.85
CA GLY A 683 -2.05 -17.90 3.48
C GLY A 683 -0.62 -18.00 2.93
N GLY A 684 -0.12 -16.99 2.21
CA GLY A 684 1.25 -16.97 1.70
C GLY A 684 1.47 -17.85 0.47
N LYS A 685 0.46 -17.92 -0.42
CA LYS A 685 0.38 -18.90 -1.51
C LYS A 685 0.21 -18.28 -2.89
N VAL A 686 0.67 -19.02 -3.90
CA VAL A 686 0.40 -18.78 -5.31
C VAL A 686 -0.36 -19.99 -5.86
N SER A 687 -1.47 -19.75 -6.57
CA SER A 687 -2.26 -20.79 -7.22
C SER A 687 -1.72 -21.05 -8.63
N LEU A 688 -1.58 -22.32 -9.01
CA LEU A 688 -1.13 -22.78 -10.33
C LEU A 688 -2.19 -23.71 -10.91
N PHE A 689 -2.71 -23.37 -12.09
CA PHE A 689 -3.76 -24.12 -12.81
C PHE A 689 -3.19 -24.80 -14.03
N ASN A 690 -3.64 -26.03 -14.32
CA ASN A 690 -3.39 -26.71 -15.58
C ASN A 690 -4.67 -26.75 -16.44
N SER A 691 -4.61 -26.20 -17.66
CA SER A 691 -5.78 -26.10 -18.53
C SER A 691 -6.22 -27.41 -19.18
N ALA A 692 -5.30 -28.33 -19.46
CA ALA A 692 -5.57 -29.48 -20.32
C ALA A 692 -4.61 -30.64 -20.07
N GLY A 693 -5.11 -31.86 -20.27
CA GLY A 693 -4.32 -33.08 -20.10
C GLY A 693 -3.73 -33.22 -18.69
N SER A 694 -2.73 -34.07 -18.55
CA SER A 694 -1.91 -34.18 -17.34
C SER A 694 -0.53 -33.60 -17.59
N THR A 695 0.02 -32.90 -16.59
CA THR A 695 1.38 -32.34 -16.66
C THR A 695 2.06 -32.32 -15.29
N GLN A 696 3.38 -32.44 -15.29
CA GLN A 696 4.21 -32.18 -14.12
C GLN A 696 4.54 -30.69 -14.03
N LEU A 697 4.68 -30.18 -12.80
CA LEU A 697 5.15 -28.83 -12.52
C LEU A 697 6.45 -28.87 -11.70
N VAL A 698 7.42 -28.06 -12.11
CA VAL A 698 8.63 -27.76 -11.33
C VAL A 698 8.68 -26.25 -11.12
N VAL A 699 8.81 -25.80 -9.88
CA VAL A 699 8.78 -24.39 -9.52
C VAL A 699 9.99 -24.05 -8.66
N ASP A 700 10.85 -23.19 -9.21
CA ASP A 700 12.04 -22.68 -8.54
C ASP A 700 11.84 -21.20 -8.20
N VAL A 701 12.12 -20.78 -6.96
CA VAL A 701 12.10 -19.36 -6.56
C VAL A 701 13.48 -18.74 -6.76
N VAL A 702 13.53 -17.53 -7.33
CA VAL A 702 14.77 -16.79 -7.59
C VAL A 702 14.85 -15.44 -6.89
N GLY A 703 13.74 -14.98 -6.30
CA GLY A 703 13.70 -13.75 -5.50
C GLY A 703 12.29 -13.39 -5.05
N TRP A 704 12.20 -12.35 -4.24
CA TRP A 704 10.92 -11.81 -3.75
C TRP A 704 10.97 -10.28 -3.62
N PHE A 705 9.78 -9.67 -3.70
CA PHE A 705 9.55 -8.24 -3.51
C PHE A 705 8.79 -8.03 -2.19
N ALA A 706 9.17 -7.01 -1.42
CA ALA A 706 8.49 -6.65 -0.17
C ALA A 706 7.02 -6.24 -0.40
N GLN A 707 6.22 -6.06 0.65
CA GLN A 707 4.81 -5.58 0.52
C GLN A 707 4.72 -4.08 0.32
#